data_AF-A0A2W4SBH0-F1
#
_entry.id   AF-A0A2W4SBH0-F1
#
_cell.length_a   1.000
_cell.length_b   1.000
_cell.length_c   1.000
_cell.angle_alpha   90.00
_cell.angle_beta   90.00
_cell.angle_gamma   90.00
#
_symmetry.space_group_name_H-M   'P 1'
#
loop_
_entity.id
_entity.type
_entity.pdbx_description
1 polymer ?
#
loop_
_entity_poly.entity_id
_entity_poly.type
_entity_poly.pdbx_seq_one_letter_code
_entity_poly.pdbx_strand_id
1 'polypeptide(L)'
;MLIPLVLLLLFAAAVAAGYTVLPGVVRSQGQAWTEKNLQNKLLTMGAISFDPWSLLLDIRDVAIADTAAPKAPLVTIKALQVDLGIASLWKMSAQLDALRLDTPVVDAILRKDGSINLLELMPRDDGSPTPEVFIAALDVKNGAVRFTDQRRSTPQTKSLLPVTFSLTNFATRTDAGGNGHFEARSDEGESFSWTGKVAMAPLGSNGRFSIGALRLASIGRFAGELIPATLAGGTIDLAGQYRFAALPAAPGRPVTTEFDVDVKKLALADVDVTASTGDHVTIKALGVAPTKLSLAADALTLGDIAIDGIAVTRPSGERAVVAGVTLASTRYAIKSGAADLGAAAVKGISVTGRGKGAETLALAGITVAPSQVLTASREARIGLVSATGLRLGARVAADNSISIPGLYPMALSKSAPATGPAWKTSLAGFELGDAAMRIAIARPAPVRPQTVTLSPMTVKVGALTSEMDAPLQIDMATTINGKAKLHVAGTAATSGNADLGIELANFPLAAAAALAPPNNVVVRGGALSVKGRLQVAAARAGPRSNPSSSFAGNIGIANLDLALRQDNSDLVSWKQLAIRGIRYRSAPDRLAIARIDFDRPISHVVFSRQERFNLQSAAGIAPEPAAPAEAASPVLVAATSETPPPAFATPAPEAPTPAAARPKLAVAAPVS
;
A
#
# COMPACT_ATOMS: atom_id res chain seq x y z
N MET A 1 13.84 41.73 84.25
CA MET A 1 12.72 40.78 84.10
C MET A 1 11.70 41.15 83.03
N LEU A 2 11.58 42.41 82.58
CA LEU A 2 10.58 42.80 81.58
C LEU A 2 10.82 42.18 80.19
N ILE A 3 12.06 42.19 79.70
CA ILE A 3 12.43 41.65 78.38
C ILE A 3 12.12 40.14 78.24
N PRO A 4 12.53 39.25 79.16
CA PRO A 4 12.21 37.83 79.04
C PRO A 4 10.71 37.53 79.16
N LEU A 5 9.95 38.30 79.95
CA LEU A 5 8.49 38.18 80.03
C LEU A 5 7.82 38.62 78.72
N VAL A 6 8.27 39.73 78.12
CA VAL A 6 7.78 40.20 76.82
C VAL A 6 8.11 39.20 75.71
N LEU A 7 9.32 38.63 75.70
CA LEU A 7 9.69 37.59 74.74
C LEU A 7 8.85 36.31 74.92
N LEU A 8 8.58 35.90 76.17
CA LEU A 8 7.73 34.76 76.46
C LEU A 8 6.26 35.00 76.07
N LEU A 9 5.74 36.22 76.29
CA LEU A 9 4.39 36.61 75.85
C LEU A 9 4.29 36.69 74.32
N LEU A 10 5.27 37.26 73.63
CA LEU A 10 5.32 37.30 72.17
C LEU A 10 5.43 35.88 71.59
N PHE A 11 6.23 35.02 72.21
CA PHE A 11 6.36 33.63 71.84
C PHE A 11 5.06 32.84 72.06
N ALA A 12 4.43 32.98 73.23
CA ALA A 12 3.14 32.34 73.52
C ALA A 12 2.03 32.86 72.59
N ALA A 13 2.04 34.17 72.27
CA ALA A 13 1.12 34.77 71.31
C ALA A 13 1.36 34.26 69.89
N ALA A 14 2.63 34.09 69.46
CA ALA A 14 2.97 33.53 68.16
C ALA A 14 2.55 32.06 68.04
N VAL A 15 2.76 31.26 69.09
CA VAL A 15 2.31 29.86 69.15
C VAL A 15 0.79 29.77 69.12
N ALA A 16 0.09 30.55 69.95
CA ALA A 16 -1.37 30.59 69.97
C ALA A 16 -1.93 31.05 68.61
N ALA A 17 -1.33 32.07 68.00
CA ALA A 17 -1.70 32.54 66.67
C ALA A 17 -1.48 31.48 65.58
N GLY A 18 -0.36 30.73 65.65
CA GLY A 18 -0.08 29.62 64.73
C GLY A 18 -1.12 28.51 64.80
N TYR A 19 -1.50 28.06 66.00
CA TYR A 19 -2.46 26.97 66.16
C TYR A 19 -3.93 27.37 65.96
N THR A 20 -4.31 28.63 66.24
CA THR A 20 -5.74 29.04 66.25
C THR A 20 -6.10 30.05 65.17
N VAL A 21 -5.23 31.02 64.89
CA VAL A 21 -5.52 32.10 63.93
C VAL A 21 -5.18 31.65 62.51
N LEU A 22 -4.03 31.02 62.31
CA LEU A 22 -3.56 30.63 60.98
C LEU A 22 -4.52 29.69 60.23
N PRO A 23 -5.11 28.64 60.83
CA PRO A 23 -6.10 27.79 60.14
C PRO A 23 -7.30 28.58 59.60
N GLY A 24 -7.80 29.56 60.35
CA GLY A 24 -8.90 30.45 59.93
C GLY A 24 -8.50 31.40 58.81
N VAL A 25 -7.27 31.91 58.84
CA VAL A 25 -6.70 32.77 57.78
C VAL A 25 -6.48 31.96 56.50
N VAL A 26 -5.89 30.77 56.58
CA VAL A 26 -5.69 29.89 55.42
C VAL A 26 -7.03 29.57 54.75
N ARG A 27 -8.06 29.26 55.55
CA ARG A 27 -9.40 29.01 55.02
C ARG A 27 -9.98 30.22 54.29
N SER A 28 -10.05 31.37 54.97
CA SER A 28 -10.68 32.57 54.43
C SER A 28 -9.92 33.14 53.23
N GLN A 29 -8.58 33.19 53.28
CA GLN A 29 -7.75 33.66 52.17
C GLN A 29 -7.76 32.69 50.99
N GLY A 30 -7.73 31.38 51.23
CA GLY A 30 -7.83 30.39 50.14
C GLY A 30 -9.16 30.49 49.40
N GLN A 31 -10.26 30.69 50.12
CA GLN A 31 -11.60 30.88 49.55
C GLN A 31 -11.69 32.20 48.76
N ALA A 32 -11.28 33.32 49.37
CA ALA A 32 -11.26 34.62 48.72
C ALA A 32 -10.35 34.65 47.47
N TRP A 33 -9.18 34.01 47.54
CA TRP A 33 -8.29 33.87 46.39
C TRP A 33 -8.94 33.06 45.27
N THR A 34 -9.62 31.96 45.61
CA THR A 34 -10.33 31.13 44.63
C THR A 34 -11.43 31.92 43.94
N GLU A 35 -12.29 32.61 44.69
CA GLU A 35 -13.40 33.42 44.15
C GLU A 35 -12.89 34.56 43.23
N LYS A 36 -11.75 35.16 43.58
CA LYS A 36 -11.15 36.25 42.81
C LYS A 36 -10.49 35.76 41.51
N ASN A 37 -9.73 34.67 41.59
CA ASN A 37 -8.82 34.26 40.52
C ASN A 37 -9.35 33.14 39.64
N LEU A 38 -10.25 32.28 40.16
CA LEU A 38 -10.85 31.17 39.44
C LEU A 38 -12.34 31.43 39.19
N GLN A 39 -12.75 31.37 37.92
CA GLN A 39 -14.10 31.75 37.52
C GLN A 39 -15.13 30.68 37.94
N ASN A 40 -16.15 31.07 38.70
CA ASN A 40 -17.26 30.23 39.13
C ASN A 40 -16.81 28.96 39.87
N LYS A 41 -15.69 29.03 40.60
CA LYS A 41 -15.16 27.92 41.39
C LYS A 41 -15.33 28.17 42.88
N LEU A 42 -15.62 27.09 43.60
CA LEU A 42 -15.76 27.07 45.05
C LEU A 42 -14.67 26.17 45.63
N LEU A 43 -13.89 26.69 46.58
CA LEU A 43 -12.94 25.92 47.37
C LEU A 43 -13.56 25.56 48.72
N THR A 44 -13.62 24.26 49.01
CA THR A 44 -13.96 23.74 50.33
C THR A 44 -12.76 23.04 50.95
N MET A 45 -12.64 23.15 52.26
CA MET A 45 -11.56 22.57 53.06
C MET A 45 -12.15 22.05 54.36
N GLY A 46 -11.83 20.82 54.72
CA GLY A 46 -12.15 20.19 56.00
C GLY A 46 -11.28 20.73 57.14
N ALA A 47 -10.77 19.84 57.99
CA ALA A 47 -9.90 20.24 59.08
C ALA A 47 -8.59 20.86 58.57
N ILE A 48 -8.16 21.98 59.16
CA ILE A 48 -6.88 22.63 58.90
C ILE A 48 -6.12 22.68 60.21
N SER A 49 -4.88 22.21 60.20
CA SER A 49 -3.97 22.30 61.33
C SER A 49 -2.60 22.80 60.88
N PHE A 50 -1.97 23.62 61.70
CA PHE A 50 -0.61 24.10 61.46
C PHE A 50 0.23 23.86 62.71
N ASP A 51 1.40 23.24 62.53
CA ASP A 51 2.40 23.11 63.57
C ASP A 51 3.49 24.19 63.38
N PRO A 52 3.56 25.21 64.25
CA PRO A 52 4.53 26.30 64.14
C PRO A 52 5.98 25.87 64.39
N TRP A 53 6.22 24.66 64.92
CA TRP A 53 7.58 24.17 65.19
C TRP A 53 8.20 23.46 63.99
N SER A 54 7.41 22.60 63.35
CA SER A 54 7.80 21.93 62.11
C SER A 54 7.46 22.76 60.87
N LEU A 55 6.71 23.86 61.02
CA LEU A 55 6.16 24.67 59.94
C LEU A 55 5.30 23.86 58.95
N LEU A 56 4.66 22.81 59.46
CA LEU A 56 3.82 21.90 58.70
C LEU A 56 2.35 22.36 58.71
N LEU A 57 1.82 22.64 57.53
CA LEU A 57 0.40 22.88 57.29
C LEU A 57 -0.25 21.60 56.76
N ASP A 58 -1.26 21.08 57.46
CA ASP A 58 -2.06 19.91 57.06
C ASP A 58 -3.51 20.35 56.83
N ILE A 59 -4.03 20.07 55.64
CA ILE A 59 -5.39 20.40 55.21
C ILE A 59 -6.08 19.11 54.76
N ARG A 60 -7.23 18.80 55.36
CA ARG A 60 -8.06 17.64 55.06
C ARG A 60 -9.19 18.01 54.12
N ASP A 61 -9.60 17.04 53.30
CA ASP A 61 -10.80 17.10 52.46
C ASP A 61 -10.89 18.40 51.63
N VAL A 62 -9.81 18.72 50.92
CA VAL A 62 -9.78 19.84 49.97
C VAL A 62 -10.63 19.45 48.77
N ALA A 63 -11.54 20.32 48.34
CA ALA A 63 -12.25 20.13 47.08
C ALA A 63 -12.44 21.46 46.34
N ILE A 64 -12.22 21.42 45.04
CA ILE A 64 -12.54 22.52 44.12
C ILE A 64 -13.68 22.04 43.23
N ALA A 65 -14.82 22.71 43.33
CA ALA A 65 -16.02 22.38 42.57
C ALA A 65 -16.52 23.60 41.78
N ASP A 66 -17.42 23.36 40.82
CA ASP A 66 -18.17 24.45 40.22
C ASP A 66 -19.21 24.97 41.22
N THR A 67 -19.35 26.29 41.32
CA THR A 67 -20.41 26.94 42.12
C THR A 67 -21.82 26.46 41.74
N ALA A 68 -22.06 26.13 40.46
CA ALA A 68 -23.33 25.60 39.98
C ALA A 68 -23.54 24.11 40.29
N ALA A 69 -22.47 23.36 40.57
CA ALA A 69 -22.50 21.92 40.83
C ALA A 69 -21.55 21.52 41.99
N PRO A 70 -21.81 22.01 43.23
CA PRO A 70 -20.88 21.83 44.35
C PRO A 70 -20.71 20.36 44.79
N LYS A 71 -21.60 19.47 44.38
CA LYS A 71 -21.52 18.01 44.65
C LYS A 71 -20.68 17.24 43.63
N ALA A 72 -20.20 17.89 42.56
CA ALA A 72 -19.38 17.30 41.51
C ALA A 72 -18.04 18.03 41.44
N PRO A 73 -17.11 17.76 42.38
CA PRO A 73 -15.83 18.44 42.42
C PRO A 73 -14.97 18.10 41.20
N LEU A 74 -14.23 19.09 40.68
CA LEU A 74 -13.25 18.91 39.61
C LEU A 74 -11.96 18.29 40.16
N VAL A 75 -11.58 18.69 41.38
CA VAL A 75 -10.40 18.20 42.08
C VAL A 75 -10.78 17.97 43.53
N THR A 76 -10.41 16.81 44.08
CA THR A 76 -10.44 16.56 45.52
C THR A 76 -9.08 16.08 46.00
N ILE A 77 -8.73 16.38 47.25
CA ILE A 77 -7.51 15.90 47.91
C ILE A 77 -7.91 15.53 49.32
N LYS A 78 -7.72 14.26 49.69
CA LYS A 78 -8.08 13.77 51.03
C LYS A 78 -7.17 14.39 52.10
N ALA A 79 -5.88 14.47 51.83
CA ALA A 79 -4.93 15.16 52.69
C ALA A 79 -3.88 15.90 51.86
N LEU A 80 -3.72 17.19 52.13
CA LEU A 80 -2.71 18.08 51.58
C LEU A 80 -1.79 18.52 52.71
N GLN A 81 -0.50 18.21 52.59
CA GLN A 81 0.52 18.63 53.54
C GLN A 81 1.51 19.56 52.84
N VAL A 82 1.76 20.72 53.45
CA VAL A 82 2.71 21.73 52.99
C VAL A 82 3.72 21.96 54.10
N ASP A 83 4.95 21.53 53.87
CA ASP A 83 6.08 21.71 54.77
C ASP A 83 6.88 22.95 54.32
N LEU A 84 6.80 24.02 55.11
CA LEU A 84 7.38 25.31 54.78
C LEU A 84 8.81 25.40 55.33
N GLY A 85 9.78 25.60 54.44
CA GLY A 85 11.17 25.78 54.87
C GLY A 85 11.34 27.10 55.62
N ILE A 86 12.03 27.07 56.76
CA ILE A 86 12.30 28.25 57.61
C ILE A 86 13.05 29.37 56.85
N ALA A 87 13.78 28.99 55.81
CA ALA A 87 14.46 29.92 54.91
C ALA A 87 13.51 30.84 54.14
N SER A 88 12.24 30.45 53.96
CA SER A 88 11.19 31.28 53.35
C SER A 88 10.99 32.60 54.08
N LEU A 89 11.21 32.63 55.40
CA LEU A 89 11.03 33.81 56.24
C LEU A 89 12.07 34.90 55.99
N TRP A 90 13.21 34.55 55.38
CA TRP A 90 14.34 35.48 55.17
C TRP A 90 14.72 35.65 53.70
N LYS A 91 14.35 34.71 52.81
CA LYS A 91 14.72 34.72 51.38
C LYS A 91 13.71 35.43 50.45
N MET A 92 12.58 35.93 50.96
CA MET A 92 11.50 36.54 50.15
C MET A 92 11.02 35.67 48.96
N SER A 93 11.28 34.36 49.02
CA SER A 93 10.89 33.35 48.04
C SER A 93 10.19 32.21 48.78
N ALA A 94 9.13 31.64 48.21
CA ALA A 94 8.47 30.50 48.84
C ALA A 94 9.37 29.25 48.71
N GLN A 95 9.91 28.75 49.83
CA GLN A 95 10.65 27.49 49.90
C GLN A 95 9.79 26.43 50.58
N LEU A 96 9.42 25.41 49.82
CA LEU A 96 8.68 24.25 50.31
C LEU A 96 9.66 23.09 50.45
N ASP A 97 9.85 22.58 51.66
CA ASP A 97 10.69 21.40 51.90
C ASP A 97 9.96 20.13 51.44
N ALA A 98 8.63 20.10 51.59
CA ALA A 98 7.77 19.06 51.03
C ALA A 98 6.36 19.58 50.69
N LEU A 99 5.78 19.07 49.60
CA LEU A 99 4.37 19.22 49.24
C LEU A 99 3.79 17.83 48.99
N ARG A 100 2.89 17.34 49.86
CA ARG A 100 2.36 15.98 49.77
C ARG A 100 0.86 15.98 49.54
N LEU A 101 0.41 15.28 48.52
CA LEU A 101 -0.99 15.08 48.18
C LEU A 101 -1.30 13.58 48.32
N ASP A 102 -2.12 13.21 49.30
CA ASP A 102 -2.61 11.85 49.46
C ASP A 102 -4.03 11.70 48.91
N THR A 103 -4.20 10.71 48.05
CA THR A 103 -5.45 10.37 47.36
C THR A 103 -6.09 11.57 46.64
N PRO A 104 -5.36 12.31 45.78
CA PRO A 104 -6.01 13.33 44.97
C PRO A 104 -6.83 12.69 43.85
N VAL A 105 -8.06 13.17 43.63
CA VAL A 105 -8.93 12.75 42.52
C VAL A 105 -9.14 13.93 41.58
N VAL A 106 -8.89 13.72 40.29
CA VAL A 106 -9.09 14.72 39.24
C VAL A 106 -10.13 14.22 38.24
N ASP A 107 -11.17 15.01 38.04
CA ASP A 107 -12.21 14.77 37.04
C ASP A 107 -11.97 15.65 35.81
N ALA A 108 -11.31 15.06 34.81
CA ALA A 108 -11.00 15.71 33.54
C ALA A 108 -12.13 15.45 32.53
N ILE A 109 -12.80 16.50 32.06
CA ILE A 109 -13.94 16.41 31.16
C ILE A 109 -13.62 17.20 29.90
N LEU A 110 -13.53 16.50 28.77
CA LEU A 110 -13.48 17.09 27.44
C LEU A 110 -14.90 17.31 26.94
N ARG A 111 -15.32 18.57 26.82
CA ARG A 111 -16.69 18.98 26.50
C ARG A 111 -16.98 18.90 25.00
N LYS A 112 -18.26 19.06 24.66
CA LYS A 112 -18.74 19.04 23.25
C LYS A 112 -18.07 20.06 22.34
N ASP A 113 -17.65 21.20 22.87
CA ASP A 113 -16.94 22.26 22.15
C ASP A 113 -15.43 22.01 22.00
N GLY A 114 -14.92 20.91 22.57
CA GLY A 114 -13.49 20.59 22.59
C GLY A 114 -12.70 21.25 23.73
N SER A 115 -13.34 22.04 24.59
CA SER A 115 -12.71 22.59 25.80
C SER A 115 -12.55 21.51 26.88
N ILE A 116 -11.48 21.59 27.68
CA ILE A 116 -11.32 20.75 28.87
C ILE A 116 -11.62 21.59 30.12
N ASN A 117 -12.42 21.05 31.04
CA ASN A 117 -12.81 21.73 32.28
C ASN A 117 -11.62 22.16 33.15
N LEU A 118 -10.49 21.42 33.12
CA LEU A 118 -9.30 21.72 33.91
C LEU A 118 -8.63 23.05 33.54
N LEU A 119 -8.84 23.58 32.32
CA LEU A 119 -8.33 24.90 31.95
C LEU A 119 -8.98 26.03 32.77
N GLU A 120 -10.15 25.79 33.35
CA GLU A 120 -10.83 26.76 34.22
C GLU A 120 -10.16 26.89 35.60
N LEU A 121 -9.21 26.01 35.91
CA LEU A 121 -8.36 26.11 37.10
C LEU A 121 -7.12 26.97 36.85
N MET A 122 -6.91 27.48 35.62
CA MET A 122 -5.85 28.43 35.36
C MET A 122 -6.25 29.81 35.90
N PRO A 123 -5.43 30.42 36.78
CA PRO A 123 -5.70 31.77 37.27
C PRO A 123 -5.64 32.79 36.13
N ARG A 124 -6.41 33.86 36.25
CA ARG A 124 -6.33 35.00 35.32
C ARG A 124 -4.93 35.61 35.38
N ASP A 125 -4.33 35.84 34.22
CA ASP A 125 -3.09 36.61 34.12
C ASP A 125 -3.41 38.09 34.39
N ASP A 126 -2.90 38.61 35.50
CA ASP A 126 -3.06 40.01 35.90
C ASP A 126 -1.80 40.84 35.59
N GLY A 127 -0.83 40.26 34.87
CA GLY A 127 0.45 40.90 34.53
C GLY A 127 1.40 41.04 35.73
N SER A 128 1.06 40.50 36.90
CA SER A 128 1.96 40.48 38.04
C SER A 128 3.12 39.48 37.82
N PRO A 129 4.34 39.80 38.30
CA PRO A 129 5.47 38.90 38.13
C PRO A 129 5.23 37.59 38.89
N THR A 130 5.37 36.46 38.20
CA THR A 130 5.17 35.12 38.78
C THR A 130 6.11 34.92 39.98
N PRO A 131 5.61 34.56 41.16
CA PRO A 131 6.45 34.41 42.35
C PRO A 131 7.51 33.32 42.15
N GLU A 132 8.68 33.53 42.78
CA GLU A 132 9.70 32.50 42.84
C GLU A 132 9.32 31.46 43.88
N VAL A 133 9.16 30.22 43.41
CA VAL A 133 8.80 29.07 44.23
C VAL A 133 9.85 28.00 44.04
N PHE A 134 10.41 27.53 45.14
CA PHE A 134 11.28 26.36 45.21
C PHE A 134 10.56 25.24 45.95
N ILE A 135 10.54 24.05 45.36
CA ILE A 135 9.94 22.84 45.92
C ILE A 135 11.03 21.77 45.97
N ALA A 136 11.49 21.45 47.19
CA ALA A 136 12.51 20.42 47.37
C ALA A 136 11.94 19.02 47.05
N ALA A 137 10.72 18.72 47.51
CA ALA A 137 9.99 17.51 47.18
C ALA A 137 8.48 17.78 47.01
N LEU A 138 7.88 17.27 45.94
CA LEU A 138 6.44 17.18 45.74
C LEU A 138 6.10 15.71 45.51
N ASP A 139 5.21 15.15 46.33
CA ASP A 139 4.77 13.76 46.26
C ASP A 139 3.25 13.66 46.13
N VAL A 140 2.78 12.92 45.14
CA VAL A 140 1.39 12.54 44.95
C VAL A 140 1.30 11.04 45.10
N LYS A 141 0.47 10.57 46.03
CA LYS A 141 0.25 9.15 46.32
C LYS A 141 -1.21 8.78 46.16
N ASN A 142 -1.47 7.56 45.68
CA ASN A 142 -2.82 6.99 45.55
C ASN A 142 -3.79 7.87 44.74
N GLY A 143 -3.27 8.66 43.80
CA GLY A 143 -4.09 9.57 43.01
C GLY A 143 -5.01 8.81 42.04
N ALA A 144 -6.09 9.45 41.63
CA ALA A 144 -7.01 8.96 40.62
C ALA A 144 -7.30 10.04 39.59
N VAL A 145 -7.34 9.67 38.31
CA VAL A 145 -7.80 10.56 37.24
C VAL A 145 -8.95 9.88 36.51
N ARG A 146 -10.09 10.56 36.43
CA ARG A 146 -11.22 10.14 35.59
C ARG A 146 -11.33 11.09 34.41
N PHE A 147 -11.01 10.59 33.23
CA PHE A 147 -11.13 11.31 31.98
C PHE A 147 -12.44 10.96 31.28
N THR A 148 -13.26 11.96 30.94
CA THR A 148 -14.54 11.78 30.23
C THR A 148 -14.54 12.59 28.94
N ASP A 149 -14.70 11.95 27.78
CA ASP A 149 -14.94 12.62 26.49
C ASP A 149 -16.44 12.72 26.20
N GLN A 150 -16.97 13.94 26.24
CA GLN A 150 -18.38 14.28 25.98
C GLN A 150 -18.64 14.79 24.57
N ARG A 151 -17.64 14.83 23.67
CA ARG A 151 -17.86 15.22 22.26
C ARG A 151 -18.71 14.23 21.49
N ARG A 152 -18.93 13.04 22.05
CA ARG A 152 -19.70 11.94 21.47
C ARG A 152 -21.15 11.96 21.92
N SER A 153 -22.02 11.32 21.14
CA SER A 153 -23.41 11.04 21.52
C SER A 153 -23.49 10.18 22.79
N THR A 154 -22.58 9.22 22.94
CA THR A 154 -22.37 8.44 24.17
C THR A 154 -21.02 8.81 24.79
N PRO A 155 -21.00 9.51 25.94
CA PRO A 155 -19.75 9.87 26.61
C PRO A 155 -18.89 8.65 26.92
N GLN A 156 -17.57 8.78 26.72
CA GLN A 156 -16.61 7.71 27.01
C GLN A 156 -15.73 8.11 28.19
N THR A 157 -15.60 7.21 29.16
CA THR A 157 -14.85 7.44 30.39
C THR A 157 -13.65 6.50 30.49
N LYS A 158 -12.50 7.02 30.90
CA LYS A 158 -11.30 6.26 31.24
C LYS A 158 -10.82 6.63 32.63
N SER A 159 -10.55 5.63 33.45
CA SER A 159 -10.04 5.82 34.81
C SER A 159 -8.58 5.40 34.90
N LEU A 160 -7.77 6.22 35.56
CA LEU A 160 -6.37 5.95 35.88
C LEU A 160 -6.22 5.90 37.40
N LEU A 161 -5.85 4.75 37.95
CA LEU A 161 -5.65 4.49 39.37
C LEU A 161 -4.74 3.24 39.55
N PRO A 162 -3.70 3.28 40.41
CA PRO A 162 -3.20 4.46 41.10
C PRO A 162 -2.40 5.37 40.17
N VAL A 163 -2.44 6.67 40.47
CA VAL A 163 -1.55 7.69 39.90
C VAL A 163 -0.55 8.10 40.97
N THR A 164 0.72 8.01 40.64
CA THR A 164 1.83 8.45 41.49
C THR A 164 2.65 9.48 40.74
N PHE A 165 2.99 10.58 41.41
CA PHE A 165 3.87 11.60 40.85
C PHE A 165 4.86 12.04 41.93
N SER A 166 6.12 12.17 41.57
CA SER A 166 7.13 12.80 42.42
C SER A 166 7.90 13.83 41.61
N LEU A 167 8.24 14.96 42.24
CA LEU A 167 9.04 16.02 41.66
C LEU A 167 10.03 16.53 42.72
N THR A 168 11.31 16.59 42.38
CA THR A 168 12.36 17.02 43.32
C THR A 168 13.18 18.18 42.78
N ASN A 169 13.60 19.05 43.69
CA ASN A 169 14.44 20.22 43.43
C ASN A 169 13.89 21.13 42.32
N PHE A 170 12.58 21.35 42.29
CA PHE A 170 11.94 22.17 41.27
C PHE A 170 11.96 23.65 41.64
N ALA A 171 12.36 24.51 40.71
CA ALA A 171 12.28 25.96 40.85
C ALA A 171 11.63 26.60 39.61
N THR A 172 10.78 27.60 39.85
CA THR A 172 10.03 28.29 38.78
C THR A 172 10.88 29.24 37.94
N ARG A 173 12.05 29.68 38.42
CA ARG A 173 12.90 30.71 37.78
C ARG A 173 14.31 30.26 37.39
N THR A 174 14.62 28.97 37.48
CA THR A 174 15.94 28.42 37.13
C THR A 174 15.86 27.47 35.95
N ASP A 175 16.92 27.44 35.15
CA ASP A 175 17.11 26.50 34.05
C ASP A 175 17.42 25.06 34.54
N ALA A 176 17.88 24.91 35.78
CA ALA A 176 18.16 23.62 36.42
C ALA A 176 16.95 22.65 36.40
N GLY A 177 15.73 23.19 36.39
CA GLY A 177 14.48 22.44 36.42
C GLY A 177 14.32 21.57 37.66
N GLY A 178 13.34 20.65 37.63
CA GLY A 178 13.13 19.63 38.66
C GLY A 178 13.06 18.22 38.05
N ASN A 179 13.51 17.21 38.81
CA ASN A 179 13.44 15.81 38.38
C ASN A 179 12.07 15.23 38.73
N GLY A 180 11.33 14.78 37.72
CA GLY A 180 10.01 14.23 37.86
C GLY A 180 9.95 12.73 37.54
N HIS A 181 9.05 12.03 38.21
CA HIS A 181 8.65 10.67 37.92
C HIS A 181 7.13 10.56 38.03
N PHE A 182 6.49 9.94 37.04
CA PHE A 182 5.05 9.77 36.96
C PHE A 182 4.72 8.33 36.59
N GLU A 183 3.77 7.73 37.30
CA GLU A 183 3.21 6.43 36.97
C GLU A 183 1.69 6.49 37.03
N ALA A 184 1.05 5.85 36.05
CA ALA A 184 -0.39 5.65 36.03
C ALA A 184 -0.72 4.26 35.51
N ARG A 185 -1.78 3.67 36.05
CA ARG A 185 -2.37 2.43 35.51
C ARG A 185 -3.84 2.66 35.21
N SER A 186 -4.35 2.04 34.16
CA SER A 186 -5.79 2.01 33.90
C SER A 186 -6.47 0.81 34.56
N ASP A 187 -7.79 0.90 34.67
CA ASP A 187 -8.68 -0.19 35.04
C ASP A 187 -8.61 -1.42 34.11
N GLU A 188 -8.07 -1.25 32.91
CA GLU A 188 -7.92 -2.32 31.91
C GLU A 188 -6.51 -2.93 31.87
N GLY A 189 -5.65 -2.59 32.84
CA GLY A 189 -4.29 -3.14 32.98
C GLY A 189 -3.22 -2.43 32.15
N GLU A 190 -3.56 -1.31 31.52
CA GLU A 190 -2.61 -0.51 30.74
C GLU A 190 -1.74 0.31 31.69
N SER A 191 -0.49 0.57 31.29
CA SER A 191 0.45 1.31 32.13
C SER A 191 1.07 2.46 31.37
N PHE A 192 1.32 3.56 32.08
CA PHE A 192 2.14 4.66 31.61
C PHE A 192 3.16 5.00 32.70
N SER A 193 4.41 5.15 32.30
CA SER A 193 5.49 5.66 33.14
C SER A 193 6.23 6.77 32.41
N TRP A 194 6.65 7.78 33.15
CA TRP A 194 7.49 8.86 32.66
C TRP A 194 8.52 9.22 33.72
N THR A 195 9.74 9.52 33.30
CA THR A 195 10.80 10.03 34.19
C THR A 195 11.66 11.00 33.41
N GLY A 196 11.90 12.17 34.00
CA GLY A 196 12.55 13.24 33.26
C GLY A 196 12.82 14.48 34.09
N LYS A 197 13.20 15.55 33.39
CA LYS A 197 13.34 16.89 33.94
C LYS A 197 12.31 17.83 33.34
N VAL A 198 11.83 18.77 34.14
CA VAL A 198 10.94 19.86 33.72
C VAL A 198 11.51 21.19 34.21
N ALA A 199 11.58 22.18 33.34
CA ALA A 199 12.04 23.53 33.64
C ALA A 199 11.00 24.55 33.16
N MET A 200 10.83 25.66 33.89
CA MET A 200 9.88 26.73 33.55
C MET A 200 10.56 28.00 33.03
N ALA A 201 11.86 28.19 33.28
CA ALA A 201 12.59 29.38 32.87
C ALA A 201 14.02 29.02 32.41
N PRO A 202 14.25 28.72 31.12
CA PRO A 202 13.26 28.65 30.04
C PRO A 202 12.38 27.39 30.12
N LEU A 203 11.23 27.42 29.44
CA LEU A 203 10.33 26.27 29.37
C LEU A 203 11.01 25.12 28.62
N GLY A 204 11.19 23.99 29.29
CA GLY A 204 11.84 22.83 28.71
C GLY A 204 11.49 21.55 29.42
N SER A 205 11.58 20.44 28.70
CA SER A 205 11.40 19.11 29.29
C SER A 205 12.18 18.07 28.51
N ASN A 206 12.81 17.16 29.23
CA ASN A 206 13.36 15.95 28.65
C ASN A 206 12.94 14.77 29.51
N GLY A 207 12.68 13.63 28.88
CA GLY A 207 12.23 12.47 29.64
C GLY A 207 12.20 11.21 28.82
N ARG A 208 12.16 10.10 29.54
CA ARG A 208 11.87 8.76 29.02
C ARG A 208 10.44 8.42 29.40
N PHE A 209 9.72 7.82 28.49
CA PHE A 209 8.37 7.35 28.72
C PHE A 209 8.21 5.91 28.25
N SER A 210 7.30 5.19 28.89
CA SER A 210 6.87 3.87 28.45
C SER A 210 5.37 3.72 28.66
N ILE A 211 4.69 3.28 27.62
CA ILE A 211 3.31 2.82 27.59
C ILE A 211 3.36 1.31 27.42
N GLY A 212 2.77 0.58 28.35
CA GLY A 212 2.70 -0.88 28.32
C GLY A 212 1.27 -1.35 28.14
N ALA A 213 1.09 -2.33 27.24
CA ALA A 213 -0.16 -3.04 27.01
C ALA A 213 -1.38 -2.14 26.70
N LEU A 214 -1.18 -0.99 26.04
CA LEU A 214 -2.27 -0.10 25.63
C LEU A 214 -3.22 -0.83 24.69
N ARG A 215 -4.52 -0.92 25.01
CA ARG A 215 -5.44 -1.76 24.25
C ARG A 215 -5.99 -0.99 23.05
N LEU A 216 -5.97 -1.63 21.87
CA LEU A 216 -6.52 -1.05 20.65
C LEU A 216 -8.01 -0.74 20.76
N ALA A 217 -8.77 -1.59 21.47
CA ALA A 217 -10.18 -1.35 21.77
C ALA A 217 -10.39 -0.05 22.56
N SER A 218 -9.49 0.27 23.50
CA SER A 218 -9.56 1.49 24.31
C SER A 218 -9.29 2.72 23.45
N ILE A 219 -8.31 2.67 22.54
CA ILE A 219 -8.12 3.72 21.52
C ILE A 219 -9.37 3.88 20.65
N GLY A 220 -9.95 2.77 20.20
CA GLY A 220 -11.14 2.77 19.33
C GLY A 220 -12.33 3.51 19.93
N ARG A 221 -12.57 3.36 21.25
CA ARG A 221 -13.63 4.09 21.98
C ARG A 221 -13.45 5.60 21.91
N PHE A 222 -12.20 6.09 21.97
CA PHE A 222 -11.90 7.53 21.91
C PHE A 222 -11.77 8.07 20.47
N ALA A 223 -11.23 7.26 19.55
CA ALA A 223 -11.08 7.61 18.14
C ALA A 223 -12.42 7.71 17.39
N GLY A 224 -13.43 6.91 17.79
CA GLY A 224 -14.78 6.88 17.22
C GLY A 224 -14.79 6.90 15.69
N GLU A 225 -15.65 7.71 15.06
CA GLU A 225 -15.83 7.75 13.59
C GLU A 225 -14.60 8.20 12.77
N LEU A 226 -13.52 8.65 13.41
CA LEU A 226 -12.27 8.98 12.68
C LEU A 226 -11.61 7.73 12.07
N ILE A 227 -11.92 6.55 12.62
CA ILE A 227 -11.46 5.27 12.12
C ILE A 227 -12.70 4.53 11.59
N PRO A 228 -12.83 4.30 10.26
CA PRO A 228 -13.95 3.57 9.68
C PRO A 228 -13.82 2.05 9.91
N ALA A 229 -13.49 1.64 11.13
CA ALA A 229 -13.29 0.26 11.55
C ALA A 229 -13.48 0.12 13.06
N THR A 230 -13.96 -1.05 13.48
CA THR A 230 -14.02 -1.44 14.88
C THR A 230 -12.70 -2.10 15.28
N LEU A 231 -12.00 -1.51 16.23
CA LEU A 231 -10.79 -2.09 16.84
C LEU A 231 -11.22 -3.07 17.93
N ALA A 232 -11.27 -4.36 17.62
CA ALA A 232 -11.79 -5.40 18.51
C ALA A 232 -10.73 -5.93 19.48
N GLY A 233 -9.47 -6.04 19.04
CA GLY A 233 -8.41 -6.67 19.80
C GLY A 233 -7.01 -6.16 19.48
N GLY A 234 -6.10 -6.46 20.41
CA GLY A 234 -4.67 -6.20 20.30
C GLY A 234 -4.15 -5.15 21.28
N THR A 235 -2.83 -5.11 21.41
CA THR A 235 -2.10 -4.27 22.37
C THR A 235 -0.97 -3.50 21.70
N ILE A 236 -0.63 -2.35 22.25
CA ILE A 236 0.49 -1.49 21.86
C ILE A 236 1.43 -1.32 23.05
N ASP A 237 2.70 -1.63 22.83
CA ASP A 237 3.80 -1.17 23.67
C ASP A 237 4.55 -0.05 22.95
N LEU A 238 4.72 1.09 23.62
CA LEU A 238 5.46 2.23 23.10
C LEU A 238 6.43 2.72 24.16
N ALA A 239 7.72 2.81 23.84
CA ALA A 239 8.70 3.42 24.73
C ALA A 239 9.63 4.33 23.94
N GLY A 240 10.07 5.42 24.55
CA GLY A 240 10.93 6.38 23.90
C GLY A 240 11.48 7.42 24.85
N GLN A 241 12.24 8.33 24.26
CA GLN A 241 12.77 9.50 24.93
C GLN A 241 12.53 10.73 24.07
N TYR A 242 12.33 11.87 24.71
CA TYR A 242 12.15 13.13 24.03
C TYR A 242 12.96 14.24 24.69
N ARG A 243 13.20 15.29 23.92
CA ARG A 243 13.72 16.56 24.39
C ARG A 243 12.91 17.67 23.74
N PHE A 244 12.44 18.58 24.58
CA PHE A 244 11.73 19.79 24.21
C PHE A 244 12.39 20.98 24.89
N ALA A 245 12.63 22.05 24.14
CA ALA A 245 13.08 23.33 24.68
C ALA A 245 12.43 24.48 23.91
N ALA A 246 11.82 25.41 24.63
CA ALA A 246 11.37 26.70 24.08
C ALA A 246 12.41 27.76 24.45
N LEU A 247 13.26 28.11 23.49
CA LEU A 247 14.27 29.14 23.70
C LEU A 247 13.60 30.52 23.59
N PRO A 248 13.77 31.40 24.59
CA PRO A 248 13.17 32.72 24.57
C PRO A 248 13.74 33.56 23.42
N ALA A 249 12.98 34.57 23.00
CA ALA A 249 13.47 35.51 22.00
C ALA A 249 14.73 36.23 22.54
N ALA A 250 15.75 36.34 21.69
CA ALA A 250 16.95 37.13 21.94
C ALA A 250 17.09 38.18 20.83
N PRO A 251 17.87 39.27 21.01
CA PRO A 251 18.08 40.25 19.96
C PRO A 251 18.54 39.58 18.65
N GLY A 252 17.72 39.67 17.60
CA GLY A 252 17.98 39.03 16.30
C GLY A 252 17.67 37.53 16.20
N ARG A 253 17.09 36.90 17.23
CA ARG A 253 16.66 35.48 17.21
C ARG A 253 15.21 35.35 17.70
N PRO A 254 14.26 34.90 16.86
CA PRO A 254 12.89 34.65 17.29
C PRO A 254 12.85 33.49 18.30
N VAL A 255 11.73 33.38 19.04
CA VAL A 255 11.42 32.19 19.85
C VAL A 255 11.57 30.95 18.96
N THR A 256 12.41 30.02 19.39
CA THR A 256 12.67 28.79 18.64
C THR A 256 12.32 27.61 19.52
N THR A 257 11.56 26.66 18.97
CA THR A 257 11.24 25.40 19.63
C THR A 257 12.13 24.30 19.07
N GLU A 258 12.87 23.65 19.96
CA GLU A 258 13.60 22.43 19.65
C GLU A 258 12.77 21.25 20.12
N PHE A 259 12.54 20.29 19.23
CA PHE A 259 11.90 19.03 19.56
C PHE A 259 12.65 17.87 18.90
N ASP A 260 13.12 16.95 19.73
CA ASP A 260 13.69 15.69 19.31
C ASP A 260 12.92 14.56 20.00
N VAL A 261 12.64 13.49 19.25
CA VAL A 261 12.04 12.27 19.79
C VAL A 261 12.75 11.06 19.22
N ASP A 262 12.99 10.08 20.10
CA ASP A 262 13.66 8.83 19.80
C ASP A 262 12.80 7.71 20.39
N VAL A 263 11.96 7.14 19.53
CA VAL A 263 11.09 6.01 19.84
C VAL A 263 11.96 4.77 19.88
N LYS A 264 12.14 4.17 21.06
CA LYS A 264 12.99 3.00 21.30
C LYS A 264 12.27 1.68 21.06
N LYS A 265 10.96 1.65 21.28
CA LYS A 265 10.12 0.48 21.07
C LYS A 265 8.76 0.96 20.58
N LEU A 266 8.29 0.41 19.47
CA LEU A 266 6.89 0.45 19.08
C LEU A 266 6.54 -0.96 18.62
N ALA A 267 5.68 -1.63 19.38
CA ALA A 267 5.24 -2.98 19.09
C ALA A 267 3.73 -3.08 19.22
N LEU A 268 3.08 -3.66 18.23
CA LEU A 268 1.68 -4.04 18.24
C LEU A 268 1.62 -5.58 18.24
N ALA A 269 0.70 -6.14 19.00
CA ALA A 269 0.46 -7.58 19.05
C ALA A 269 -1.03 -7.89 18.96
N ASP A 270 -1.36 -8.99 18.28
CA ASP A 270 -2.70 -9.59 18.19
C ASP A 270 -3.78 -8.60 17.75
N VAL A 271 -3.47 -7.81 16.72
CA VAL A 271 -4.39 -6.82 16.15
C VAL A 271 -5.58 -7.55 15.54
N ASP A 272 -6.79 -7.13 15.92
CA ASP A 272 -8.05 -7.64 15.39
C ASP A 272 -8.97 -6.45 15.07
N VAL A 273 -9.31 -6.31 13.79
CA VAL A 273 -10.05 -5.15 13.26
C VAL A 273 -11.15 -5.63 12.32
N THR A 274 -12.36 -5.08 12.48
CA THR A 274 -13.45 -5.23 11.52
C THR A 274 -13.68 -3.90 10.81
N ALA A 275 -13.37 -3.83 9.53
CA ALA A 275 -13.62 -2.65 8.72
C ALA A 275 -15.12 -2.39 8.54
N SER A 276 -15.50 -1.14 8.21
CA SER A 276 -16.89 -0.79 7.89
C SER A 276 -17.45 -1.54 6.67
N THR A 277 -16.58 -2.06 5.80
CA THR A 277 -16.93 -2.96 4.69
C THR A 277 -17.35 -4.36 5.16
N GLY A 278 -17.16 -4.69 6.43
CA GLY A 278 -17.32 -6.02 7.01
C GLY A 278 -16.06 -6.90 6.91
N ASP A 279 -14.98 -6.41 6.30
CA ASP A 279 -13.73 -7.16 6.19
C ASP A 279 -13.06 -7.32 7.55
N HIS A 280 -12.69 -8.56 7.89
CA HIS A 280 -11.98 -8.90 9.11
C HIS A 280 -10.48 -8.94 8.85
N VAL A 281 -9.71 -8.11 9.56
CA VAL A 281 -8.27 -7.94 9.41
C VAL A 281 -7.58 -8.32 10.71
N THR A 282 -6.60 -9.21 10.61
CA THR A 282 -5.75 -9.62 11.73
C THR A 282 -4.29 -9.39 11.42
N ILE A 283 -3.51 -8.98 12.42
CA ILE A 283 -2.04 -8.87 12.35
C ILE A 283 -1.48 -9.48 13.63
N LYS A 284 -0.62 -10.49 13.51
CA LYS A 284 -0.03 -11.16 14.69
C LYS A 284 0.90 -10.23 15.45
N ALA A 285 1.81 -9.57 14.73
CA ALA A 285 2.73 -8.62 15.32
C ALA A 285 3.10 -7.53 14.31
N LEU A 286 3.33 -6.32 14.80
CA LEU A 286 4.02 -5.27 14.07
C LEU A 286 5.07 -4.67 15.00
N GLY A 287 6.32 -4.67 14.58
CA GLY A 287 7.42 -4.05 15.27
C GLY A 287 8.04 -2.94 14.44
N VAL A 288 8.39 -1.83 15.10
CA VAL A 288 9.21 -0.77 14.53
C VAL A 288 10.45 -0.64 15.39
N ALA A 289 11.62 -0.85 14.78
CA ALA A 289 12.91 -0.63 15.40
C ALA A 289 13.11 0.87 15.70
N PRO A 290 14.15 1.24 16.48
CA PRO A 290 14.28 2.59 16.97
C PRO A 290 14.17 3.66 15.88
N THR A 291 13.29 4.63 16.10
CA THR A 291 12.93 5.69 15.13
C THR A 291 13.22 7.05 15.75
N LYS A 292 13.92 7.91 15.02
CA LYS A 292 14.39 9.20 15.51
C LYS A 292 13.91 10.33 14.62
N LEU A 293 13.32 11.35 15.22
CA LEU A 293 13.04 12.64 14.60
C LEU A 293 13.89 13.71 15.29
N SER A 294 14.60 14.51 14.51
CA SER A 294 15.28 15.70 15.00
C SER A 294 15.02 16.87 14.07
N LEU A 295 14.31 17.88 14.58
CA LEU A 295 14.02 19.11 13.82
C LEU A 295 15.29 19.95 13.63
N ALA A 296 16.19 19.94 14.61
CA ALA A 296 17.47 20.64 14.52
C ALA A 296 18.39 20.01 13.46
N ALA A 297 18.43 18.69 13.39
CA ALA A 297 19.23 17.96 12.39
C ALA A 297 18.53 17.79 11.03
N ASP A 298 17.30 18.29 10.88
CA ASP A 298 16.50 18.17 9.65
C ASP A 298 16.29 16.72 9.18
N ALA A 299 16.19 15.78 10.12
CA ALA A 299 16.25 14.35 9.80
C ALA A 299 15.18 13.54 10.54
N LEU A 300 14.50 12.67 9.80
CA LEU A 300 13.69 11.58 10.28
C LEU A 300 14.35 10.26 9.86
N THR A 301 14.68 9.42 10.82
CA THR A 301 15.14 8.04 10.56
C THR A 301 14.09 7.09 11.09
N LEU A 302 13.47 6.34 10.20
CA LEU A 302 12.58 5.24 10.51
C LEU A 302 13.43 3.98 10.64
N GLY A 303 13.34 3.31 11.79
CA GLY A 303 13.98 2.02 11.99
C GLY A 303 13.35 0.94 11.11
N ASP A 304 13.91 -0.26 11.12
CA ASP A 304 13.33 -1.42 10.45
C ASP A 304 11.88 -1.63 10.89
N ILE A 305 10.97 -1.81 9.94
CA ILE A 305 9.58 -2.21 10.19
C ILE A 305 9.46 -3.69 9.86
N ALA A 306 8.84 -4.45 10.76
CA ALA A 306 8.44 -5.83 10.52
C ALA A 306 6.97 -6.00 10.88
N ILE A 307 6.19 -6.59 9.98
CA ILE A 307 4.79 -6.95 10.19
C ILE A 307 4.67 -8.44 9.94
N ASP A 308 4.17 -9.19 10.90
CA ASP A 308 4.03 -10.64 10.82
C ASP A 308 2.57 -11.06 10.81
N GLY A 309 2.25 -12.00 9.90
CA GLY A 309 0.97 -12.69 9.85
C GLY A 309 -0.22 -11.76 9.64
N ILE A 310 -0.26 -11.07 8.50
CA ILE A 310 -1.44 -10.30 8.08
C ILE A 310 -2.43 -11.26 7.45
N ALA A 311 -3.69 -11.23 7.89
CA ALA A 311 -4.76 -11.93 7.20
C ALA A 311 -6.01 -11.06 7.09
N VAL A 312 -6.59 -11.04 5.89
CA VAL A 312 -7.85 -10.37 5.59
C VAL A 312 -8.85 -11.41 5.15
N THR A 313 -10.02 -11.44 5.81
CA THR A 313 -11.13 -12.33 5.46
C THR A 313 -12.35 -11.48 5.15
N ARG A 314 -12.91 -11.63 3.95
CA ARG A 314 -14.14 -10.93 3.58
C ARG A 314 -15.37 -11.69 4.07
N PRO A 315 -16.52 -11.01 4.29
CA PRO A 315 -17.79 -11.67 4.57
C PRO A 315 -18.21 -12.69 3.50
N SER A 316 -17.81 -12.45 2.25
CA SER A 316 -18.05 -13.35 1.11
C SER A 316 -17.19 -14.63 1.13
N GLY A 317 -16.26 -14.76 2.08
CA GLY A 317 -15.46 -15.97 2.32
C GLY A 317 -14.10 -15.99 1.62
N GLU A 318 -13.74 -14.97 0.82
CA GLU A 318 -12.38 -14.85 0.32
C GLU A 318 -11.40 -14.51 1.45
N ARG A 319 -10.20 -15.08 1.38
CA ARG A 319 -9.14 -14.83 2.35
C ARG A 319 -7.83 -14.52 1.64
N ALA A 320 -7.17 -13.46 2.10
CA ALA A 320 -5.81 -13.10 1.70
C ALA A 320 -4.91 -13.16 2.93
N VAL A 321 -3.73 -13.76 2.78
CA VAL A 321 -2.72 -13.86 3.83
C VAL A 321 -1.40 -13.34 3.29
N VAL A 322 -0.70 -12.58 4.11
CA VAL A 322 0.69 -12.17 3.90
C VAL A 322 1.47 -12.62 5.14
N ALA A 323 2.41 -13.54 4.95
CA ALA A 323 3.15 -14.15 6.06
C ALA A 323 4.03 -13.13 6.78
N GLY A 324 4.64 -12.20 6.04
CA GLY A 324 5.32 -11.06 6.66
C GLY A 324 5.68 -9.95 5.68
N VAL A 325 5.85 -8.73 6.19
CA VAL A 325 6.29 -7.54 5.46
C VAL A 325 7.45 -6.93 6.23
N THR A 326 8.53 -6.60 5.54
CA THR A 326 9.68 -5.92 6.15
C THR A 326 10.05 -4.69 5.34
N LEU A 327 10.45 -3.62 6.01
CA LEU A 327 11.08 -2.45 5.41
C LEU A 327 12.33 -2.14 6.23
N ALA A 328 13.50 -2.19 5.61
CA ALA A 328 14.74 -1.79 6.27
C ALA A 328 14.77 -0.27 6.53
N SER A 329 15.65 0.15 7.43
CA SER A 329 15.74 1.53 7.89
C SER A 329 15.72 2.53 6.74
N THR A 330 14.91 3.57 6.93
CA THR A 330 14.64 4.62 5.94
C THR A 330 15.04 5.96 6.52
N ARG A 331 15.71 6.80 5.73
CA ARG A 331 16.09 8.16 6.12
C ARG A 331 15.33 9.17 5.28
N TYR A 332 14.83 10.21 5.92
CA TYR A 332 14.16 11.33 5.30
C TYR A 332 14.78 12.64 5.76
N ALA A 333 15.23 13.46 4.82
CA ALA A 333 15.71 14.82 5.05
C ALA A 333 14.55 15.79 4.86
N ILE A 334 14.18 16.53 5.91
CA ILE A 334 12.89 17.21 6.00
C ILE A 334 12.82 18.42 5.08
N LYS A 335 13.86 19.27 5.02
CA LYS A 335 13.88 20.46 4.15
C LYS A 335 14.03 20.13 2.67
N SER A 336 14.87 19.16 2.33
CA SER A 336 15.09 18.77 0.92
C SER A 336 13.99 17.84 0.40
N GLY A 337 13.23 17.22 1.31
CA GLY A 337 12.26 16.16 1.03
C GLY A 337 12.89 14.99 0.27
N ALA A 338 14.16 14.69 0.58
CA ALA A 338 14.84 13.51 0.06
C ALA A 338 14.60 12.32 0.99
N ALA A 339 14.14 11.20 0.43
CA ALA A 339 13.93 9.94 1.14
C ALA A 339 14.83 8.84 0.56
N ASP A 340 15.69 8.28 1.39
CA ASP A 340 16.43 7.05 1.10
C ASP A 340 15.69 5.89 1.78
N LEU A 341 14.96 5.13 0.98
CA LEU A 341 14.13 4.01 1.41
C LEU A 341 14.99 2.75 1.50
N GLY A 342 14.97 2.08 2.64
CA GLY A 342 15.61 0.78 2.82
C GLY A 342 14.98 -0.30 1.92
N ALA A 343 15.65 -1.45 1.82
CA ALA A 343 15.10 -2.60 1.11
C ALA A 343 13.76 -3.04 1.73
N ALA A 344 12.78 -3.33 0.88
CA ALA A 344 11.48 -3.83 1.31
C ALA A 344 11.30 -5.29 0.91
N ALA A 345 10.57 -6.07 1.69
CA ALA A 345 10.20 -7.43 1.31
C ALA A 345 8.79 -7.77 1.79
N VAL A 346 8.12 -8.60 1.01
CA VAL A 346 6.85 -9.24 1.34
C VAL A 346 7.07 -10.73 1.20
N LYS A 347 6.77 -11.49 2.25
CA LYS A 347 6.93 -12.95 2.30
C LYS A 347 5.56 -13.62 2.32
N GLY A 348 5.43 -14.71 1.56
CA GLY A 348 4.28 -15.61 1.59
C GLY A 348 2.94 -14.91 1.37
N ILE A 349 2.65 -14.51 0.14
CA ILE A 349 1.34 -13.99 -0.25
C ILE A 349 0.50 -15.17 -0.73
N SER A 350 -0.70 -15.33 -0.17
CA SER A 350 -1.65 -16.34 -0.65
C SER A 350 -3.06 -15.76 -0.69
N VAL A 351 -3.78 -16.01 -1.77
CA VAL A 351 -5.18 -15.63 -1.93
C VAL A 351 -6.01 -16.87 -2.24
N THR A 352 -7.02 -17.10 -1.41
CA THR A 352 -8.00 -18.17 -1.58
C THR A 352 -9.37 -17.56 -1.89
N GLY A 353 -9.96 -17.97 -3.02
CA GLY A 353 -11.29 -17.53 -3.44
C GLY A 353 -12.44 -18.17 -2.65
N ARG A 354 -13.69 -17.92 -3.05
CA ARG A 354 -14.88 -18.51 -2.41
C ARG A 354 -14.94 -20.02 -2.69
N GLY A 355 -14.96 -20.85 -1.63
CA GLY A 355 -15.19 -22.30 -1.71
C GLY A 355 -14.05 -23.17 -1.15
N LYS A 356 -14.35 -24.45 -0.86
CA LYS A 356 -13.33 -25.43 -0.42
C LYS A 356 -12.55 -25.97 -1.61
N GLY A 357 -11.44 -25.33 -2.01
CA GLY A 357 -10.48 -25.95 -2.93
C GLY A 357 -9.47 -25.03 -3.62
N ALA A 358 -8.20 -25.19 -3.24
CA ALA A 358 -6.93 -24.70 -3.81
C ALA A 358 -6.68 -23.17 -3.82
N GLU A 359 -5.46 -22.78 -3.44
CA GLU A 359 -4.91 -21.42 -3.57
C GLU A 359 -4.99 -20.98 -5.04
N THR A 360 -5.62 -19.84 -5.31
CA THR A 360 -5.71 -19.30 -6.67
C THR A 360 -4.41 -18.61 -7.07
N LEU A 361 -3.81 -17.94 -6.10
CA LEU A 361 -2.58 -17.18 -6.22
C LEU A 361 -1.75 -17.44 -4.97
N ALA A 362 -0.51 -17.89 -5.17
CA ALA A 362 0.50 -17.90 -4.13
C ALA A 362 1.79 -17.28 -4.66
N LEU A 363 2.54 -16.61 -3.79
CA LEU A 363 3.84 -16.03 -4.10
C LEU A 363 4.74 -16.16 -2.88
N ALA A 364 5.87 -16.83 -3.04
CA ALA A 364 6.79 -17.08 -1.94
C ALA A 364 7.40 -15.77 -1.39
N GLY A 365 7.72 -14.82 -2.27
CA GLY A 365 8.04 -13.48 -1.83
C GLY A 365 8.30 -12.48 -2.96
N ILE A 366 8.29 -11.20 -2.57
CA ILE A 366 8.70 -10.05 -3.37
C ILE A 366 9.72 -9.28 -2.56
N THR A 367 10.82 -8.85 -3.17
CA THR A 367 11.78 -7.94 -2.59
C THR A 367 11.95 -6.73 -3.49
N VAL A 368 12.14 -5.57 -2.89
CA VAL A 368 12.50 -4.32 -3.54
C VAL A 368 13.83 -3.87 -2.95
N ALA A 369 14.85 -3.73 -3.78
CA ALA A 369 16.14 -3.18 -3.34
C ALA A 369 15.98 -1.71 -2.88
N PRO A 370 16.96 -1.15 -2.13
CA PRO A 370 16.89 0.22 -1.66
C PRO A 370 16.52 1.21 -2.78
N SER A 371 15.67 2.17 -2.44
CA SER A 371 15.04 3.09 -3.39
C SER A 371 15.21 4.52 -2.91
N GLN A 372 15.04 5.50 -3.79
CA GLN A 372 15.22 6.90 -3.47
C GLN A 372 14.08 7.75 -4.03
N VAL A 373 13.63 8.73 -3.26
CA VAL A 373 12.66 9.74 -3.68
C VAL A 373 13.25 11.12 -3.43
N LEU A 374 13.33 11.94 -4.46
CA LEU A 374 13.82 13.31 -4.40
C LEU A 374 12.69 14.25 -4.81
N THR A 375 12.01 14.82 -3.82
CA THR A 375 10.84 15.69 -4.07
C THR A 375 11.21 17.00 -4.77
N ALA A 376 12.37 17.58 -4.45
CA ALA A 376 12.85 18.82 -5.09
C ALA A 376 13.04 18.68 -6.61
N SER A 377 13.57 17.55 -7.08
CA SER A 377 13.75 17.25 -8.52
C SER A 377 12.59 16.45 -9.12
N ARG A 378 11.60 16.05 -8.30
CA ARG A 378 10.49 15.16 -8.68
C ARG A 378 10.99 13.86 -9.31
N GLU A 379 12.02 13.27 -8.71
CA GLU A 379 12.61 12.01 -9.14
C GLU A 379 12.26 10.89 -8.17
N ALA A 380 11.85 9.74 -8.70
CA ALA A 380 11.70 8.50 -7.95
C ALA A 380 12.54 7.40 -8.62
N ARG A 381 13.43 6.79 -7.84
CA ARG A 381 14.34 5.72 -8.27
C ARG A 381 14.02 4.47 -7.48
N ILE A 382 13.39 3.52 -8.13
CA ILE A 382 12.99 2.25 -7.54
C ILE A 382 14.10 1.24 -7.81
N GLY A 383 14.59 0.60 -6.75
CA GLY A 383 15.58 -0.46 -6.85
C GLY A 383 15.06 -1.69 -7.61
N LEU A 384 15.91 -2.71 -7.78
CA LEU A 384 15.52 -3.96 -8.41
C LEU A 384 14.32 -4.59 -7.67
N VAL A 385 13.29 -4.96 -8.42
CA VAL A 385 12.14 -5.70 -7.89
C VAL A 385 12.30 -7.17 -8.26
N SER A 386 12.40 -8.05 -7.27
CA SER A 386 12.54 -9.49 -7.49
C SER A 386 11.37 -10.22 -6.85
N ALA A 387 10.68 -11.07 -7.61
CA ALA A 387 9.60 -11.91 -7.14
C ALA A 387 9.98 -13.40 -7.32
N THR A 388 9.54 -14.26 -6.41
CA THR A 388 9.84 -15.69 -6.50
C THR A 388 8.68 -16.59 -6.05
N GLY A 389 8.61 -17.79 -6.64
CA GLY A 389 7.66 -18.82 -6.24
C GLY A 389 6.22 -18.48 -6.61
N LEU A 390 5.98 -17.74 -7.70
CA LEU A 390 4.64 -17.41 -8.15
C LEU A 390 3.92 -18.69 -8.60
N ARG A 391 2.79 -19.00 -7.97
CA ARG A 391 1.87 -20.07 -8.39
C ARG A 391 0.55 -19.45 -8.76
N LEU A 392 0.19 -19.56 -10.04
CA LEU A 392 -1.02 -18.95 -10.59
C LEU A 392 -1.90 -20.00 -11.27
N GLY A 393 -3.14 -20.09 -10.82
CA GLY A 393 -4.20 -20.84 -11.51
C GLY A 393 -5.05 -19.89 -12.36
N ALA A 394 -5.08 -20.12 -13.67
CA ALA A 394 -5.96 -19.40 -14.60
C ALA A 394 -6.92 -20.37 -15.29
N ARG A 395 -8.10 -19.89 -15.66
CA ARG A 395 -9.10 -20.63 -16.43
C ARG A 395 -9.51 -19.84 -17.64
N VAL A 396 -9.35 -20.44 -18.82
CA VAL A 396 -9.91 -19.96 -20.08
C VAL A 396 -11.25 -20.66 -20.29
N ALA A 397 -12.34 -19.91 -20.36
CA ALA A 397 -13.67 -20.44 -20.60
C ALA A 397 -13.89 -20.74 -22.09
N ALA A 398 -15.03 -21.37 -22.42
CA ALA A 398 -15.34 -21.80 -23.79
C ALA A 398 -15.53 -20.63 -24.77
N ASP A 399 -15.87 -19.44 -24.27
CA ASP A 399 -15.95 -18.17 -24.99
C ASP A 399 -14.59 -17.45 -25.13
N ASN A 400 -13.50 -18.13 -24.73
CA ASN A 400 -12.14 -17.60 -24.62
C ASN A 400 -11.96 -16.48 -23.58
N SER A 401 -12.93 -16.25 -22.68
CA SER A 401 -12.72 -15.37 -21.54
C SER A 401 -11.71 -15.98 -20.56
N ILE A 402 -10.78 -15.16 -20.05
CA ILE A 402 -9.77 -15.58 -19.08
C ILE A 402 -10.23 -15.13 -17.70
N SER A 403 -10.28 -16.07 -16.76
CA SER A 403 -10.61 -15.83 -15.36
C SER A 403 -9.48 -16.34 -14.48
N ILE A 404 -9.17 -15.60 -13.42
CA ILE A 404 -8.31 -16.04 -12.33
C ILE A 404 -9.23 -16.22 -11.11
N PRO A 405 -9.60 -17.46 -10.74
CA PRO A 405 -10.68 -17.71 -9.77
C PRO A 405 -10.52 -17.00 -8.41
N GLY A 406 -11.28 -15.94 -8.11
CA GLY A 406 -11.14 -15.20 -6.84
C GLY A 406 -10.30 -13.93 -6.94
N LEU A 407 -9.75 -13.62 -8.12
CA LEU A 407 -9.44 -12.26 -8.51
C LEU A 407 -10.62 -11.74 -9.34
N TYR A 408 -11.48 -10.94 -8.71
CA TYR A 408 -12.46 -10.13 -9.46
C TYR A 408 -11.70 -9.16 -10.37
N PRO A 409 -12.30 -8.67 -11.46
CA PRO A 409 -11.70 -7.60 -12.24
C PRO A 409 -11.33 -6.45 -11.29
N MET A 410 -10.03 -6.22 -11.09
CA MET A 410 -9.57 -4.98 -10.50
C MET A 410 -9.89 -3.90 -11.52
N ALA A 411 -10.94 -3.12 -11.25
CA ALA A 411 -11.12 -1.86 -11.94
C ALA A 411 -9.91 -1.00 -11.58
N LEU A 412 -8.98 -0.81 -12.51
CA LEU A 412 -7.97 0.23 -12.37
C LEU A 412 -8.74 1.54 -12.19
N SER A 413 -8.60 2.18 -11.03
CA SER A 413 -9.19 3.49 -10.80
C SER A 413 -8.77 4.40 -11.95
N LYS A 414 -9.76 4.99 -12.62
CA LYS A 414 -9.52 5.94 -13.71
C LYS A 414 -8.61 7.03 -13.13
N SER A 415 -7.37 7.13 -13.65
CA SER A 415 -6.41 8.12 -13.16
C SER A 415 -7.09 9.48 -13.17
N ALA A 416 -7.16 10.13 -12.02
CA ALA A 416 -7.55 11.53 -11.97
C ALA A 416 -6.58 12.33 -12.88
N PRO A 417 -7.05 13.39 -13.56
CA PRO A 417 -6.15 14.25 -14.32
C PRO A 417 -5.06 14.77 -13.39
N ALA A 418 -3.79 14.50 -13.73
CA ALA A 418 -2.67 14.94 -12.91
C ALA A 418 -2.54 16.47 -13.01
N THR A 419 -2.81 17.18 -11.90
CA THR A 419 -2.55 18.60 -11.77
C THR A 419 -1.11 18.83 -11.32
N GLY A 420 -0.19 19.06 -12.27
CA GLY A 420 1.19 19.50 -12.00
C GLY A 420 2.27 18.86 -12.89
N PRO A 421 3.53 19.36 -12.81
CA PRO A 421 4.65 18.78 -13.56
C PRO A 421 4.86 17.28 -13.27
N ALA A 422 5.13 16.50 -14.32
CA ALA A 422 5.31 15.06 -14.22
C ALA A 422 6.55 14.67 -13.40
N TRP A 423 6.44 13.54 -12.67
CA TRP A 423 7.58 12.92 -11.99
C TRP A 423 8.44 12.14 -12.99
N LYS A 424 9.75 12.19 -12.81
CA LYS A 424 10.70 11.30 -13.48
C LYS A 424 10.82 10.03 -12.64
N THR A 425 10.38 8.90 -13.17
CA THR A 425 10.43 7.62 -12.45
C THR A 425 11.38 6.67 -13.16
N SER A 426 12.12 5.89 -12.37
CA SER A 426 12.96 4.81 -12.90
C SER A 426 12.80 3.57 -12.03
N LEU A 427 12.86 2.41 -12.69
CA LEU A 427 12.89 1.09 -12.07
C LEU A 427 14.16 0.41 -12.56
N ALA A 428 15.04 0.01 -11.63
CA ALA A 428 16.34 -0.59 -11.98
C ALA A 428 16.19 -1.92 -12.76
N GLY A 429 15.08 -2.63 -12.56
CA GLY A 429 14.71 -3.83 -13.30
C GLY A 429 13.64 -4.63 -12.56
N PHE A 430 13.17 -5.70 -13.21
CA PHE A 430 12.26 -6.67 -12.62
C PHE A 430 12.73 -8.09 -12.89
N GLU A 431 12.71 -8.94 -11.87
CA GLU A 431 13.02 -10.36 -11.99
C GLU A 431 11.91 -11.21 -11.37
N LEU A 432 11.54 -12.29 -12.06
CA LEU A 432 10.65 -13.33 -11.58
C LEU A 432 11.37 -14.68 -11.68
N GLY A 433 11.52 -15.38 -10.56
CA GLY A 433 12.12 -16.71 -10.49
C GLY A 433 11.17 -17.77 -9.95
N ASP A 434 11.36 -19.02 -10.36
CA ASP A 434 10.55 -20.17 -9.90
C ASP A 434 9.02 -19.95 -10.01
N ALA A 435 8.58 -19.34 -11.11
CA ALA A 435 7.16 -19.20 -11.37
C ALA A 435 6.59 -20.48 -11.99
N ALA A 436 5.36 -20.82 -11.62
CA ALA A 436 4.58 -21.85 -12.26
C ALA A 436 3.16 -21.37 -12.53
N MET A 437 2.70 -21.48 -13.77
CA MET A 437 1.34 -21.14 -14.16
C MET A 437 0.63 -22.39 -14.67
N ARG A 438 -0.60 -22.62 -14.17
CA ARG A 438 -1.50 -23.66 -14.65
C ARG A 438 -2.72 -23.00 -15.29
N ILE A 439 -2.90 -23.22 -16.57
CA ILE A 439 -4.02 -22.70 -17.35
C ILE A 439 -4.96 -23.85 -17.69
N ALA A 440 -6.16 -23.84 -17.14
CA ALA A 440 -7.23 -24.78 -17.48
C ALA A 440 -8.08 -24.20 -18.61
N ILE A 441 -8.14 -24.87 -19.75
CA ILE A 441 -8.88 -24.43 -20.93
C ILE A 441 -10.14 -25.29 -21.05
N ALA A 442 -11.28 -24.67 -20.81
CA ALA A 442 -12.58 -25.28 -21.00
C ALA A 442 -12.95 -25.28 -22.49
N ARG A 443 -13.51 -26.39 -22.96
CA ARG A 443 -14.02 -26.52 -24.33
C ARG A 443 -15.45 -27.07 -24.28
N PRO A 444 -16.32 -26.70 -25.23
CA PRO A 444 -17.62 -27.35 -25.38
C PRO A 444 -17.44 -28.85 -25.66
N ALA A 445 -18.35 -29.67 -25.13
CA ALA A 445 -18.40 -31.09 -25.48
C ALA A 445 -18.54 -31.24 -27.01
N PRO A 446 -17.88 -32.23 -27.64
CA PRO A 446 -17.20 -33.40 -27.06
C PRO A 446 -15.70 -33.21 -26.77
N VAL A 447 -15.14 -31.99 -26.88
CA VAL A 447 -13.70 -31.77 -26.71
C VAL A 447 -13.32 -31.78 -25.23
N ARG A 448 -12.36 -32.64 -24.84
CA ARG A 448 -11.90 -32.72 -23.45
C ARG A 448 -11.22 -31.42 -23.01
N PRO A 449 -11.45 -30.94 -21.76
CA PRO A 449 -10.72 -29.83 -21.19
C PRO A 449 -9.21 -30.08 -21.22
N GLN A 450 -8.45 -29.04 -21.53
CA GLN A 450 -6.99 -29.11 -21.64
C GLN A 450 -6.35 -28.34 -20.50
N THR A 451 -5.17 -28.77 -20.06
CA THR A 451 -4.37 -28.01 -19.12
C THR A 451 -3.03 -27.68 -19.76
N VAL A 452 -2.68 -26.40 -19.79
CA VAL A 452 -1.33 -25.94 -20.12
C VAL A 452 -0.62 -25.59 -18.83
N THR A 453 0.60 -26.11 -18.66
CA THR A 453 1.46 -25.78 -17.53
C THR A 453 2.72 -25.10 -18.04
N LEU A 454 3.10 -23.98 -17.44
CA LEU A 454 4.35 -23.29 -17.67
C LEU A 454 5.16 -23.38 -16.37
N SER A 455 6.20 -24.21 -16.34
CA SER A 455 7.02 -24.40 -15.12
C SER A 455 8.33 -25.15 -15.42
N PRO A 456 9.48 -24.73 -14.86
CA PRO A 456 9.67 -23.45 -14.17
C PRO A 456 9.64 -22.31 -15.19
N MET A 457 9.24 -21.12 -14.74
CA MET A 457 9.26 -19.89 -15.53
C MET A 457 10.14 -18.85 -14.86
N THR A 458 11.03 -18.27 -15.66
CA THR A 458 11.86 -17.12 -15.26
C THR A 458 11.60 -15.97 -16.21
N VAL A 459 11.53 -14.77 -15.67
CA VAL A 459 11.42 -13.53 -16.44
C VAL A 459 12.40 -12.53 -15.88
N LYS A 460 13.17 -11.89 -16.76
CA LYS A 460 14.02 -10.75 -16.43
C LYS A 460 13.69 -9.62 -17.36
N VAL A 461 13.52 -8.44 -16.78
CA VAL A 461 13.23 -7.21 -17.47
C VAL A 461 14.25 -6.19 -17.00
N GLY A 462 14.94 -5.55 -17.95
CA GLY A 462 15.95 -4.52 -17.68
C GLY A 462 15.36 -3.25 -17.09
N ALA A 463 16.19 -2.21 -16.96
CA ALA A 463 15.76 -0.94 -16.39
C ALA A 463 14.64 -0.28 -17.22
N LEU A 464 13.69 0.38 -16.53
CA LEU A 464 12.62 1.16 -17.12
C LEU A 464 12.72 2.61 -16.64
N THR A 465 12.55 3.56 -17.55
CA THR A 465 12.44 4.99 -17.27
C THR A 465 11.06 5.49 -17.66
N SER A 466 10.57 6.55 -17.01
CA SER A 466 9.29 7.19 -17.36
C SER A 466 9.27 7.77 -18.77
N GLU A 467 10.45 8.15 -19.29
CA GLU A 467 10.59 8.67 -20.65
C GLU A 467 10.51 7.55 -21.69
N MET A 468 10.76 6.29 -21.30
CA MET A 468 10.68 5.09 -22.15
C MET A 468 11.44 5.24 -23.48
N ASP A 469 12.54 5.99 -23.44
CA ASP A 469 13.41 6.38 -24.53
C ASP A 469 14.34 5.24 -24.98
N ALA A 470 14.72 4.38 -24.05
CA ALA A 470 15.55 3.20 -24.31
C ALA A 470 14.72 1.91 -24.53
N PRO A 471 15.14 1.01 -25.45
CA PRO A 471 14.53 -0.30 -25.58
C PRO A 471 14.69 -1.15 -24.30
N LEU A 472 13.58 -1.74 -23.87
CA LEU A 472 13.49 -2.62 -22.72
C LEU A 472 14.12 -3.98 -23.04
N GLN A 473 15.13 -4.38 -22.26
CA GLN A 473 15.70 -5.72 -22.33
C GLN A 473 14.75 -6.73 -21.68
N ILE A 474 14.46 -7.83 -22.37
CA ILE A 474 13.58 -8.89 -21.90
C ILE A 474 14.29 -10.23 -22.09
N ASP A 475 14.32 -11.06 -21.05
CA ASP A 475 14.70 -12.47 -21.12
C ASP A 475 13.64 -13.30 -20.39
N MET A 476 13.00 -14.24 -21.11
CA MET A 476 12.03 -15.16 -20.57
C MET A 476 12.43 -16.58 -20.93
N ALA A 477 12.44 -17.48 -19.94
CA ALA A 477 12.56 -18.91 -20.15
C ALA A 477 11.42 -19.65 -19.45
N THR A 478 10.86 -20.66 -20.11
CA THR A 478 9.85 -21.53 -19.51
C THR A 478 9.84 -22.93 -20.13
N THR A 479 9.34 -23.91 -19.38
CA THR A 479 9.00 -25.23 -19.92
C THR A 479 7.50 -25.42 -19.98
N ILE A 480 6.98 -25.70 -21.18
CA ILE A 480 5.56 -25.94 -21.46
C ILE A 480 5.29 -27.44 -21.32
N ASN A 481 4.33 -27.78 -20.45
CA ASN A 481 3.87 -29.16 -20.20
C ASN A 481 5.01 -30.14 -19.84
N GLY A 482 6.06 -29.64 -19.19
CA GLY A 482 7.24 -30.42 -18.79
C GLY A 482 8.08 -30.97 -19.96
N LYS A 483 7.79 -30.59 -21.20
CA LYS A 483 8.41 -31.16 -22.41
C LYS A 483 9.04 -30.09 -23.30
N ALA A 484 8.30 -29.04 -23.65
CA ALA A 484 8.76 -28.06 -24.61
C ALA A 484 9.50 -26.93 -23.91
N LYS A 485 10.72 -26.60 -24.35
CA LYS A 485 11.47 -25.46 -23.81
C LYS A 485 11.23 -24.25 -24.69
N LEU A 486 10.89 -23.12 -24.08
CA LEU A 486 10.75 -21.83 -24.73
C LEU A 486 11.72 -20.84 -24.08
N HIS A 487 12.58 -20.23 -24.87
CA HIS A 487 13.40 -19.08 -24.49
C HIS A 487 13.11 -17.93 -25.45
N VAL A 488 12.87 -16.74 -24.90
CA VAL A 488 12.64 -15.52 -25.65
C VAL A 488 13.53 -14.45 -25.05
N ALA A 489 14.43 -13.87 -25.84
CA ALA A 489 15.34 -12.83 -25.37
C ALA A 489 15.53 -11.74 -26.41
N GLY A 490 15.63 -10.48 -25.98
CA GLY A 490 15.88 -9.36 -26.87
C GLY A 490 15.37 -8.04 -26.32
N THR A 491 15.04 -7.12 -27.21
CA THR A 491 14.62 -5.75 -26.87
C THR A 491 13.23 -5.43 -27.37
N ALA A 492 12.46 -4.69 -26.58
CA ALA A 492 11.19 -4.11 -27.00
C ALA A 492 11.11 -2.64 -26.57
N ALA A 493 10.70 -1.74 -27.46
CA ALA A 493 10.46 -0.34 -27.17
C ALA A 493 8.95 -0.08 -27.13
N THR A 494 8.53 0.92 -26.34
CA THR A 494 7.11 1.31 -26.24
C THR A 494 6.57 1.95 -27.51
N SER A 495 7.44 2.39 -28.41
CA SER A 495 7.08 2.73 -29.78
C SER A 495 6.44 1.56 -30.54
N GLY A 496 6.62 0.32 -30.08
CA GLY A 496 6.18 -0.91 -30.75
C GLY A 496 7.29 -1.59 -31.55
N ASN A 497 8.49 -1.02 -31.59
CA ASN A 497 9.66 -1.68 -32.16
C ASN A 497 10.10 -2.83 -31.25
N ALA A 498 10.40 -3.99 -31.82
CA ALA A 498 10.91 -5.13 -31.07
C ALA A 498 11.94 -5.90 -31.90
N ASP A 499 12.93 -6.47 -31.22
CA ASP A 499 13.88 -7.39 -31.80
C ASP A 499 14.08 -8.55 -30.83
N LEU A 500 13.49 -9.70 -31.15
CA LEU A 500 13.32 -10.84 -30.26
C LEU A 500 13.93 -12.10 -30.87
N GLY A 501 14.91 -12.68 -30.20
CA GLY A 501 15.33 -14.06 -30.41
C GLY A 501 14.32 -15.01 -29.79
N ILE A 502 13.90 -16.02 -30.54
CA ILE A 502 12.91 -17.03 -30.12
C ILE A 502 13.54 -18.41 -30.34
N GLU A 503 13.62 -19.19 -29.26
CA GLU A 503 14.02 -20.58 -29.28
C GLU A 503 12.93 -21.45 -28.64
N LEU A 504 12.22 -22.22 -29.46
CA LEU A 504 11.25 -23.22 -29.06
C LEU A 504 11.80 -24.60 -29.42
N ALA A 505 11.87 -25.51 -28.45
CA ALA A 505 12.34 -26.88 -28.67
C ALA A 505 11.28 -27.89 -28.24
N ASN A 506 11.04 -28.89 -29.10
CA ASN A 506 10.20 -30.06 -28.82
C ASN A 506 8.76 -29.76 -28.38
N PHE A 507 8.13 -28.75 -28.98
CA PHE A 507 6.73 -28.41 -28.72
C PHE A 507 5.77 -29.47 -29.28
N PRO A 508 4.99 -30.19 -28.47
CA PRO A 508 4.09 -31.21 -28.97
C PRO A 508 2.99 -30.58 -29.82
N LEU A 509 2.93 -30.93 -31.11
CA LEU A 509 1.93 -30.39 -32.03
C LEU A 509 0.50 -30.78 -31.65
N ALA A 510 0.32 -31.93 -30.98
CA ALA A 510 -0.96 -32.32 -30.39
C ALA A 510 -1.46 -31.31 -29.35
N ALA A 511 -0.56 -30.66 -28.59
CA ALA A 511 -0.93 -29.61 -27.65
C ALA A 511 -1.35 -28.32 -28.38
N ALA A 512 -0.70 -27.99 -29.50
CA ALA A 512 -1.07 -26.88 -30.39
C ALA A 512 -2.47 -27.07 -30.99
N ALA A 513 -2.74 -28.28 -31.50
CA ALA A 513 -4.02 -28.65 -32.11
C ALA A 513 -5.17 -28.56 -31.10
N ALA A 514 -4.90 -28.79 -29.81
CA ALA A 514 -5.90 -28.64 -28.76
C ALA A 514 -6.27 -27.17 -28.45
N LEU A 515 -5.43 -26.22 -28.85
CA LEU A 515 -5.67 -24.78 -28.74
C LEU A 515 -6.46 -24.21 -29.94
N ALA A 516 -6.45 -24.90 -31.08
CA ALA A 516 -7.15 -24.50 -32.30
C ALA A 516 -8.62 -25.01 -32.34
N PRO A 517 -9.52 -24.38 -33.12
CA PRO A 517 -10.86 -24.91 -33.37
C PRO A 517 -10.83 -26.33 -33.95
N PRO A 518 -11.94 -27.08 -33.86
CA PRO A 518 -12.00 -28.43 -34.39
C PRO A 518 -11.81 -28.45 -35.92
N ASN A 519 -10.63 -28.85 -36.38
CA ASN A 519 -10.34 -29.11 -37.81
C ASN A 519 -10.71 -30.56 -38.18
N ASN A 520 -10.87 -30.87 -39.47
CA ASN A 520 -11.10 -32.26 -39.93
C ASN A 520 -9.91 -33.21 -39.71
N VAL A 521 -8.82 -32.72 -39.12
CA VAL A 521 -7.56 -33.44 -38.86
C VAL A 521 -7.32 -33.57 -37.35
N VAL A 522 -6.77 -34.71 -36.95
CA VAL A 522 -6.26 -35.02 -35.62
C VAL A 522 -4.75 -35.14 -35.69
N VAL A 523 -4.05 -34.46 -34.79
CA VAL A 523 -2.60 -34.60 -34.63
C VAL A 523 -2.34 -35.68 -33.59
N ARG A 524 -1.90 -36.87 -34.03
CA ARG A 524 -1.54 -37.98 -33.14
C ARG A 524 -0.13 -37.84 -32.59
N GLY A 525 0.79 -37.32 -33.40
CA GLY A 525 2.19 -37.15 -33.05
C GLY A 525 2.82 -35.96 -33.77
N GLY A 526 3.91 -35.43 -33.21
CA GLY A 526 4.68 -34.36 -33.82
C GLY A 526 5.34 -33.45 -32.78
N ALA A 527 6.58 -33.07 -33.02
CA ALA A 527 7.34 -32.12 -32.21
C ALA A 527 7.84 -30.96 -33.07
N LEU A 528 7.36 -29.75 -32.77
CA LEU A 528 7.77 -28.51 -33.40
C LEU A 528 8.98 -27.91 -32.67
N SER A 529 9.99 -27.52 -33.42
CA SER A 529 11.09 -26.69 -32.95
C SER A 529 11.25 -25.46 -33.84
N VAL A 530 11.50 -24.30 -33.24
CA VAL A 530 11.67 -23.02 -33.93
C VAL A 530 12.90 -22.34 -33.34
N LYS A 531 13.80 -21.87 -34.20
CA LYS A 531 14.91 -21.00 -33.78
C LYS A 531 15.03 -19.85 -34.76
N GLY A 532 14.77 -18.64 -34.31
CA GLY A 532 14.77 -17.49 -35.18
C GLY A 532 14.77 -16.15 -34.45
N ARG A 533 14.84 -15.09 -35.24
CA ARG A 533 14.79 -13.70 -34.80
C ARG A 533 13.58 -13.04 -35.43
N LEU A 534 12.73 -12.46 -34.60
CA LEU A 534 11.56 -11.68 -34.98
C LEU A 534 11.87 -10.20 -34.77
N GLN A 535 11.80 -9.42 -35.84
CA GLN A 535 11.91 -7.97 -35.78
C GLN A 535 10.56 -7.36 -36.13
N VAL A 536 10.07 -6.48 -35.26
CA VAL A 536 8.85 -5.70 -35.46
C VAL A 536 9.25 -4.25 -35.52
N ALA A 537 8.82 -3.53 -36.55
CA ALA A 537 8.90 -2.09 -36.61
C ALA A 537 7.48 -1.51 -36.56
N ALA A 538 7.29 -0.56 -35.66
CA ALA A 538 6.03 0.11 -35.45
C ALA A 538 5.53 0.79 -36.72
N ALA A 539 4.21 0.86 -36.87
CA ALA A 539 3.58 1.61 -37.93
C ALA A 539 3.99 3.10 -37.85
N ARG A 540 4.52 3.69 -38.93
CA ARG A 540 4.72 5.14 -39.01
C ARG A 540 3.39 5.88 -38.90
N ALA A 541 3.36 7.10 -38.37
CA ALA A 541 2.13 7.90 -38.38
C ALA A 541 1.63 8.14 -39.83
N GLY A 542 0.42 7.67 -40.16
CA GLY A 542 -0.22 7.90 -41.46
C GLY A 542 -1.45 7.01 -41.69
N PRO A 543 -2.37 7.37 -42.62
CA PRO A 543 -3.68 6.71 -42.76
C PRO A 543 -3.68 5.25 -43.26
N ARG A 544 -2.51 4.65 -43.55
CA ARG A 544 -2.36 3.30 -44.13
C ARG A 544 -1.10 2.55 -43.68
N SER A 545 -0.56 2.83 -42.51
CA SER A 545 0.64 2.17 -42.01
C SER A 545 0.30 0.90 -41.22
N ASN A 546 0.61 -0.26 -41.78
CA ASN A 546 0.65 -1.50 -41.02
C ASN A 546 2.05 -1.66 -40.39
N PRO A 547 2.16 -2.21 -39.17
CA PRO A 547 3.46 -2.57 -38.61
C PRO A 547 4.16 -3.55 -39.55
N SER A 548 5.44 -3.30 -39.84
CA SER A 548 6.24 -4.24 -40.62
C SER A 548 6.89 -5.23 -39.67
N SER A 549 6.76 -6.51 -39.95
CA SER A 549 7.43 -7.58 -39.22
C SER A 549 8.34 -8.33 -40.16
N SER A 550 9.46 -8.82 -39.63
CA SER A 550 10.34 -9.74 -40.33
C SER A 550 10.74 -10.88 -39.42
N PHE A 551 10.81 -12.07 -40.00
CA PHE A 551 11.25 -13.27 -39.29
C PHE A 551 12.37 -13.93 -40.07
N ALA A 552 13.49 -14.20 -39.40
CA ALA A 552 14.61 -14.94 -39.96
C ALA A 552 14.92 -16.15 -39.06
N GLY A 553 14.89 -17.36 -39.59
CA GLY A 553 15.12 -18.53 -38.75
C GLY A 553 14.92 -19.88 -39.42
N ASN A 554 14.81 -20.90 -38.56
CA ASN A 554 14.65 -22.29 -38.92
C ASN A 554 13.44 -22.89 -38.20
N ILE A 555 12.72 -23.77 -38.87
CA ILE A 555 11.61 -24.55 -38.31
C ILE A 555 11.91 -26.03 -38.53
N GLY A 556 11.69 -26.84 -37.51
CA GLY A 556 11.79 -28.29 -37.57
C GLY A 556 10.51 -28.95 -37.05
N ILE A 557 10.02 -29.96 -37.75
CA ILE A 557 8.90 -30.80 -37.32
C ILE A 557 9.36 -32.26 -37.34
N ALA A 558 9.52 -32.86 -36.18
CA ALA A 558 9.91 -34.25 -36.01
C ALA A 558 8.69 -35.15 -35.75
N ASN A 559 8.71 -36.36 -36.30
CA ASN A 559 7.76 -37.45 -36.06
C ASN A 559 6.28 -37.01 -36.16
N LEU A 560 5.92 -36.32 -37.25
CA LEU A 560 4.53 -35.90 -37.46
C LEU A 560 3.67 -37.11 -37.83
N ASP A 561 2.50 -37.22 -37.23
CA ASP A 561 1.45 -38.17 -37.61
C ASP A 561 0.09 -37.47 -37.56
N LEU A 562 -0.53 -37.33 -38.73
CA LEU A 562 -1.85 -36.74 -38.94
C LEU A 562 -2.84 -37.81 -39.38
N ALA A 563 -4.04 -37.76 -38.81
CA ALA A 563 -5.16 -38.63 -39.17
C ALA A 563 -6.43 -37.83 -39.43
N LEU A 564 -7.35 -38.39 -40.21
CA LEU A 564 -8.71 -37.85 -40.37
C LEU A 564 -9.48 -37.99 -39.06
N ARG A 565 -10.22 -36.94 -38.70
CA ARG A 565 -11.00 -36.95 -37.45
C ARG A 565 -12.17 -37.94 -37.46
N GLN A 566 -12.77 -38.17 -38.63
CA GLN A 566 -14.03 -38.90 -38.77
C GLN A 566 -13.89 -40.40 -38.47
N ASP A 567 -12.80 -41.01 -38.93
CA ASP A 567 -12.54 -42.45 -38.85
C ASP A 567 -11.17 -42.77 -38.25
N ASN A 568 -10.39 -41.76 -37.87
CA ASN A 568 -9.00 -41.89 -37.44
C ASN A 568 -8.18 -42.67 -38.48
N SER A 569 -8.44 -42.51 -39.78
CA SER A 569 -7.58 -43.05 -40.84
C SER A 569 -6.35 -42.18 -41.03
N ASP A 570 -5.23 -42.80 -41.37
CA ASP A 570 -3.96 -42.10 -41.59
C ASP A 570 -4.07 -41.13 -42.78
N LEU A 571 -3.53 -39.91 -42.63
CA LEU A 571 -3.56 -38.87 -43.65
C LEU A 571 -2.14 -38.60 -44.17
N VAL A 572 -1.28 -38.08 -43.30
CA VAL A 572 0.10 -37.71 -43.63
C VAL A 572 0.99 -37.95 -42.42
N SER A 573 2.14 -38.60 -42.61
CA SER A 573 3.15 -38.77 -41.58
C SER A 573 4.56 -38.54 -42.13
N TRP A 574 5.49 -38.14 -41.27
CA TRP A 574 6.90 -38.04 -41.63
C TRP A 574 7.83 -38.10 -40.43
N LYS A 575 9.07 -38.54 -40.67
CA LYS A 575 10.09 -38.60 -39.62
C LYS A 575 10.67 -37.23 -39.29
N GLN A 576 11.02 -36.43 -40.30
CA GLN A 576 11.58 -35.10 -40.09
C GLN A 576 11.25 -34.18 -41.26
N LEU A 577 10.82 -32.97 -40.94
CA LEU A 577 10.74 -31.85 -41.88
C LEU A 577 11.55 -30.70 -41.31
N ALA A 578 12.65 -30.31 -41.96
CA ALA A 578 13.47 -29.18 -41.55
C ALA A 578 13.46 -28.09 -42.64
N ILE A 579 12.92 -26.93 -42.28
CA ILE A 579 12.85 -25.74 -43.12
C ILE A 579 13.95 -24.79 -42.62
N ARG A 580 15.00 -24.60 -43.43
CA ARG A 580 16.19 -23.81 -43.07
C ARG A 580 16.24 -22.50 -43.84
N GLY A 581 16.72 -21.45 -43.17
CA GLY A 581 16.93 -20.13 -43.79
C GLY A 581 15.63 -19.45 -44.23
N ILE A 582 14.58 -19.58 -43.43
CA ILE A 582 13.33 -18.83 -43.61
C ILE A 582 13.65 -17.35 -43.46
N ARG A 583 13.21 -16.54 -44.42
CA ARG A 583 13.23 -15.09 -44.38
C ARG A 583 11.86 -14.59 -44.81
N TYR A 584 11.08 -14.16 -43.85
CA TYR A 584 9.76 -13.57 -44.05
C TYR A 584 9.81 -12.07 -43.77
N ARG A 585 9.11 -11.27 -44.57
CA ARG A 585 8.81 -9.85 -44.31
C ARG A 585 7.35 -9.62 -44.62
N SER A 586 6.63 -8.88 -43.78
CA SER A 586 5.20 -8.57 -44.01
C SER A 586 4.95 -7.33 -44.87
N ALA A 587 5.98 -6.48 -45.06
CA ALA A 587 5.89 -5.27 -45.87
C ALA A 587 7.24 -4.94 -46.54
N PRO A 588 7.36 -5.12 -47.88
CA PRO A 588 6.42 -5.86 -48.73
C PRO A 588 6.33 -7.33 -48.29
N ASP A 589 5.16 -7.94 -48.47
CA ASP A 589 4.94 -9.35 -48.12
C ASP A 589 5.84 -10.24 -48.99
N ARG A 590 6.81 -10.90 -48.36
CA ARG A 590 7.80 -11.74 -49.06
C ARG A 590 8.27 -12.87 -48.16
N LEU A 591 8.17 -14.08 -48.67
CA LEU A 591 8.72 -15.29 -48.06
C LEU A 591 9.83 -15.88 -48.95
N ALA A 592 11.00 -16.11 -48.37
CA ALA A 592 12.08 -16.87 -48.99
C ALA A 592 12.51 -18.01 -48.04
N ILE A 593 12.73 -19.19 -48.60
CA ILE A 593 13.19 -20.37 -47.88
C ILE A 593 14.45 -20.86 -48.59
N ALA A 594 15.55 -21.03 -47.85
CA ALA A 594 16.81 -21.46 -48.44
C ALA A 594 16.83 -22.95 -48.76
N ARG A 595 16.30 -23.78 -47.86
CA ARG A 595 16.31 -25.23 -48.01
C ARG A 595 15.17 -25.89 -47.23
N ILE A 596 14.60 -26.93 -47.81
CA ILE A 596 13.63 -27.82 -47.15
C ILE A 596 14.22 -29.23 -47.22
N ASP A 597 14.51 -29.81 -46.06
CA ASP A 597 14.91 -31.21 -45.91
C ASP A 597 13.71 -32.01 -45.44
N PHE A 598 13.31 -33.02 -46.21
CA PHE A 598 12.15 -33.85 -45.90
C PHE A 598 12.55 -35.32 -45.83
N ASP A 599 12.50 -35.91 -44.62
CA ASP A 599 12.88 -37.30 -44.36
C ASP A 599 11.62 -38.17 -44.19
N ARG A 600 11.51 -39.18 -45.06
CA ARG A 600 10.43 -40.20 -45.08
C ARG A 600 9.02 -39.60 -45.04
N PRO A 601 8.61 -38.78 -46.03
CA PRO A 601 7.21 -38.39 -46.17
C PRO A 601 6.36 -39.58 -46.61
N ILE A 602 5.27 -39.84 -45.89
CA ILE A 602 4.26 -40.83 -46.23
C ILE A 602 2.91 -40.10 -46.28
N SER A 603 2.20 -40.26 -47.39
CA SER A 603 0.82 -39.78 -47.54
C SER A 603 -0.05 -40.97 -47.90
N HIS A 604 -1.15 -41.14 -47.17
CA HIS A 604 -2.16 -42.12 -47.53
C HIS A 604 -3.28 -41.40 -48.27
N VAL A 605 -3.47 -41.74 -49.55
CA VAL A 605 -4.53 -41.15 -50.38
C VAL A 605 -5.61 -42.20 -50.56
N VAL A 606 -6.82 -41.89 -50.07
CA VAL A 606 -7.97 -42.79 -50.16
C VAL A 606 -9.07 -42.09 -50.95
N PHE A 607 -9.56 -42.77 -51.99
CA PHE A 607 -10.73 -42.35 -52.76
C PHE A 607 -12.00 -42.88 -52.11
N SER A 608 -12.92 -41.99 -51.75
CA SER A 608 -14.25 -42.37 -51.29
C SER A 608 -15.11 -42.82 -52.47
N ARG A 609 -16.19 -43.57 -52.19
CA ARG A 609 -17.23 -43.89 -53.21
C ARG A 609 -17.94 -42.66 -53.78
N GLN A 610 -17.72 -41.47 -53.22
CA GLN A 610 -18.29 -40.19 -53.65
C GLN A 610 -17.29 -39.37 -54.50
N GLU A 611 -16.25 -40.01 -55.05
CA GLU A 611 -15.19 -39.37 -55.86
C GLU A 611 -14.38 -38.29 -55.14
N ARG A 612 -14.51 -38.17 -53.81
CA ARG A 612 -13.70 -37.26 -52.99
C ARG A 612 -12.46 -37.98 -52.48
N PHE A 613 -11.30 -37.32 -52.54
CA PHE A 613 -10.10 -37.81 -51.89
C PHE A 613 -10.01 -37.29 -50.44
N ASN A 614 -9.46 -38.11 -49.54
CA ASN A 614 -9.35 -37.79 -48.10
C ASN A 614 -8.66 -36.44 -47.78
N LEU A 615 -7.69 -35.98 -48.58
CA LEU A 615 -7.08 -34.65 -48.43
C LEU A 615 -8.04 -33.48 -48.74
N GLN A 616 -9.02 -33.67 -49.64
CA GLN A 616 -10.07 -32.70 -49.95
C GLN A 616 -11.02 -32.54 -48.77
N SER A 617 -11.37 -33.67 -48.14
CA SER A 617 -12.14 -33.70 -46.89
C SER A 617 -11.37 -33.06 -45.73
N ALA A 618 -10.06 -33.27 -45.63
CA ALA A 618 -9.21 -32.63 -44.64
C ALA A 618 -9.11 -31.10 -44.80
N ALA A 619 -9.10 -30.61 -46.05
CA ALA A 619 -9.05 -29.19 -46.39
C ALA A 619 -10.40 -28.45 -46.25
N GLY A 620 -11.50 -29.16 -45.99
CA GLY A 620 -12.83 -28.56 -45.82
C GLY A 620 -13.41 -27.94 -47.10
N ILE A 621 -12.91 -28.33 -48.28
CA ILE A 621 -13.38 -27.81 -49.57
C ILE A 621 -14.73 -28.47 -49.89
N ALA A 622 -15.81 -27.70 -49.76
CA ALA A 622 -17.13 -28.07 -50.27
C ALA A 622 -17.10 -28.04 -51.81
N PRO A 623 -17.85 -28.91 -52.51
CA PRO A 623 -17.99 -28.79 -53.96
C PRO A 623 -18.65 -27.43 -54.24
N GLU A 624 -18.15 -26.72 -55.25
CA GLU A 624 -18.91 -25.64 -55.87
C GLU A 624 -20.27 -26.24 -56.30
N PRO A 625 -21.42 -25.63 -55.93
CA PRO A 625 -22.71 -26.11 -56.39
C PRO A 625 -22.67 -26.22 -57.91
N ALA A 626 -22.94 -27.42 -58.44
CA ALA A 626 -23.02 -27.60 -59.88
C ALA A 626 -23.97 -26.53 -60.45
N ALA A 627 -23.47 -25.68 -61.34
CA ALA A 627 -24.29 -24.73 -62.05
C ALA A 627 -25.47 -25.48 -62.68
N PRO A 628 -26.71 -24.95 -62.60
CA PRO A 628 -27.88 -25.63 -63.16
C PRO A 628 -27.59 -25.99 -64.62
N ALA A 629 -27.75 -27.26 -64.97
CA ALA A 629 -27.53 -27.75 -66.33
C ALA A 629 -28.41 -26.94 -67.30
N GLU A 630 -27.78 -26.12 -68.12
CA GLU A 630 -28.41 -25.46 -69.26
C GLU A 630 -28.95 -26.55 -70.19
N ALA A 631 -30.27 -26.53 -70.41
CA ALA A 631 -30.97 -27.51 -71.23
C ALA A 631 -30.42 -27.48 -72.66
N ALA A 632 -29.73 -28.55 -73.05
CA ALA A 632 -29.27 -28.76 -74.41
C ALA A 632 -30.46 -28.79 -75.37
N SER A 633 -30.52 -27.81 -76.29
CA SER A 633 -31.33 -27.90 -77.50
C SER A 633 -30.60 -28.78 -78.53
N PRO A 634 -31.29 -29.66 -79.27
CA PRO A 634 -30.64 -30.62 -80.16
C PRO A 634 -30.16 -29.91 -81.44
N VAL A 635 -28.88 -30.09 -81.78
CA VAL A 635 -28.35 -29.75 -83.11
C VAL A 635 -28.24 -31.03 -83.92
N LEU A 636 -29.03 -31.10 -84.99
CA LEU A 636 -29.03 -32.13 -86.01
C LEU A 636 -27.73 -32.01 -86.86
N VAL A 637 -27.00 -33.10 -87.04
CA VAL A 637 -25.81 -33.15 -87.91
C VAL A 637 -26.26 -33.46 -89.33
N ALA A 638 -25.88 -32.62 -90.29
CA ALA A 638 -25.93 -32.92 -91.73
C ALA A 638 -24.51 -32.85 -92.31
N ALA A 639 -24.13 -33.89 -93.07
CA ALA A 639 -22.84 -34.00 -93.76
C ALA A 639 -23.02 -33.74 -95.28
N THR A 640 -22.07 -32.99 -95.86
CA THR A 640 -21.51 -32.95 -97.24
C THR A 640 -22.31 -33.63 -98.38
N SER A 641 -22.53 -33.04 -99.58
CA SER A 641 -21.52 -32.59 -100.56
C SER A 641 -22.15 -31.91 -101.82
N GLU A 642 -21.32 -31.20 -102.61
CA GLU A 642 -21.35 -30.92 -104.08
C GLU A 642 -22.19 -29.79 -104.74
N THR A 643 -21.47 -28.74 -105.22
CA THR A 643 -21.41 -28.00 -106.54
C THR A 643 -22.67 -27.63 -107.39
N PRO A 644 -22.65 -26.67 -108.38
CA PRO A 644 -21.86 -25.45 -108.72
C PRO A 644 -22.78 -24.19 -109.08
N PRO A 645 -22.27 -23.03 -109.63
CA PRO A 645 -22.89 -21.67 -109.56
C PRO A 645 -23.61 -21.23 -110.89
N PRO A 646 -24.24 -20.02 -111.07
CA PRO A 646 -23.55 -18.71 -111.16
C PRO A 646 -24.34 -17.43 -110.72
N ALA A 647 -23.58 -16.32 -110.76
CA ALA A 647 -23.87 -14.88 -110.72
C ALA A 647 -25.31 -14.36 -110.97
N PHE A 648 -25.67 -13.22 -110.33
CA PHE A 648 -25.86 -11.90 -110.97
C PHE A 648 -26.20 -10.78 -109.93
N ALA A 649 -25.58 -9.62 -110.15
CA ALA A 649 -26.04 -8.24 -109.87
C ALA A 649 -26.10 -7.65 -108.42
N THR A 650 -25.16 -6.71 -108.19
CA THR A 650 -25.20 -5.46 -107.39
C THR A 650 -26.36 -4.50 -107.82
N PRO A 651 -26.68 -3.33 -107.17
CA PRO A 651 -25.89 -2.51 -106.21
C PRO A 651 -26.67 -1.88 -105.00
N ALA A 652 -25.91 -1.10 -104.21
CA ALA A 652 -26.22 -0.30 -103.00
C ALA A 652 -27.18 0.92 -103.23
N PRO A 653 -27.54 1.79 -102.23
CA PRO A 653 -26.58 2.70 -101.52
C PRO A 653 -26.87 3.15 -100.05
N GLU A 654 -25.79 3.66 -99.41
CA GLU A 654 -25.57 4.83 -98.50
C GLU A 654 -26.49 5.14 -97.29
N ALA A 655 -26.00 5.19 -96.03
CA ALA A 655 -25.14 6.16 -95.30
C ALA A 655 -25.98 7.11 -94.38
N PRO A 656 -25.47 7.87 -93.37
CA PRO A 656 -24.08 8.04 -92.90
C PRO A 656 -23.85 8.00 -91.35
N THR A 657 -22.56 8.05 -90.96
CA THR A 657 -21.94 8.37 -89.64
C THR A 657 -21.99 9.88 -89.33
N PRO A 658 -21.76 10.37 -88.08
CA PRO A 658 -20.39 10.67 -87.52
C PRO A 658 -20.29 10.39 -86.00
N ALA A 659 -19.18 10.27 -85.26
CA ALA A 659 -17.80 10.80 -85.20
C ALA A 659 -17.56 11.69 -83.95
N ALA A 660 -16.33 11.66 -83.46
CA ALA A 660 -15.87 11.90 -82.09
C ALA A 660 -15.39 13.33 -81.75
N ALA A 661 -15.14 13.62 -80.45
CA ALA A 661 -14.07 14.55 -80.00
C ALA A 661 -13.69 14.38 -78.51
N ARG A 662 -12.38 14.42 -78.21
CA ARG A 662 -11.70 14.72 -76.92
C ARG A 662 -10.96 16.07 -77.09
N PRO A 663 -10.12 16.61 -76.17
CA PRO A 663 -10.05 16.67 -74.69
C PRO A 663 -9.84 18.14 -74.17
N LYS A 664 -9.61 18.37 -72.87
CA LYS A 664 -8.68 19.44 -72.38
C LYS A 664 -8.18 19.24 -70.95
N LEU A 665 -6.91 19.60 -70.77
CA LEU A 665 -6.07 19.64 -69.57
C LEU A 665 -6.06 21.08 -69.02
N ALA A 666 -6.02 21.31 -67.70
CA ALA A 666 -5.48 22.53 -67.11
C ALA A 666 -5.13 22.34 -65.61
N VAL A 667 -4.00 22.95 -65.22
CA VAL A 667 -3.39 23.02 -63.89
C VAL A 667 -3.33 24.50 -63.47
N ALA A 668 -3.31 24.76 -62.14
CA ALA A 668 -2.77 25.91 -61.38
C ALA A 668 -3.75 26.91 -60.69
N ALA A 669 -3.74 26.86 -59.33
CA ALA A 669 -3.71 27.87 -58.22
C ALA A 669 -4.22 29.34 -58.39
N PRO A 670 -4.27 30.26 -57.37
CA PRO A 670 -3.93 30.21 -55.91
C PRO A 670 -4.88 31.02 -54.95
N VAL A 671 -4.46 31.18 -53.67
CA VAL A 671 -4.81 32.21 -52.63
C VAL A 671 -6.26 32.36 -52.12
N SER A 672 -6.50 31.99 -50.85
CA SER A 672 -6.80 32.89 -49.70
C SER A 672 -6.95 32.08 -48.42
#